data_AF-A0A7V7WST4-F1
#
_entry.id   AF-A0A7V7WST4-F1
#
_cell.length_a   1.000
_cell.length_b   1.000
_cell.length_c   1.000
_cell.angle_alpha   90.00
_cell.angle_beta   90.00
_cell.angle_gamma   90.00
#
_symmetry.space_group_name_H-M   'P 1'
#
loop_
_entity.id
_entity.type
_entity.pdbx_description
1 polymer ?
#
loop_
_entity_poly.entity_id
_entity_poly.type
_entity_poly.pdbx_seq_one_letter_code
_entity_poly.pdbx_strand_id
1 'polypeptide(L)'
;MSSDRCARLGVHLALLWLAALAGLFQANSTYAQAQPPALFSRPVIAIQADRQVVRDRQVIRAREVLINAALLSGARDLPGGFFPGGQGILFNLFDELAVVVVPTRIVPFERGLLWIGSFRDNPLGQVILIVSGEVVSGNITLPGARFHIRYVGNGLHETQEIDQRLFPADEPGTPVPPASTAEAPPPKRTKADDGSTIDVMVAYTATARAAAGGTAAIQSLIDLAIAETNQSYANSAITQRLRLVHSVEVAYTESGDVGTDLDRVTDVDGIIDNVHTLRDTYGADLVSLWVDNGGGYCGVGWFMDTVSPTFAPYGYNVVDRGCATGYYSFAHELGHNMGARHDTYMDPGTTPYPYAHGYTRPAATPPWRTIMAYNNACEAVLVSCMRTQYWSNPSVSYGGIPMGDSAADNQQTLDNTAYTVANFRATVAMLPGAPTIGVASPGTNSGSIAFSPPGSNGGAPIDNYRATCNPGGITGTGGASPIIVGGLSNGVSYTCTVAAHNSVGWGPESSASNAFVPSAPVQRSFVAAQSGNDANLGSGCASATPCKTFAAALGVVASGGEIVALQTGNYGSVLVNKSVALIGAPGVHAGIVASSGGAAVEVSGAGTRLSLRNLAITGVGATHGVVMASGAVLALERVTVSGFASGNGISVSTGAAVQIADCVLRDNLIGAYLINGVTASITRSKFLGNANNGILVGGNAAGTTTRAAISQVLVTGSGSDWGISVQSLLNTATVRAQVTRSAVSGSFRGLVANSTAGGVGALTVNRSRVSGNGTGLYQSGAGATLRTRGNNTLSNNTANSSGSITPLPGQ
;
A
#
# COMPACT_ATOMS: atom_id res chain seq x y z
N MET A 1 -22.44 54.04 -13.70
CA MET A 1 -22.92 53.40 -12.46
C MET A 1 -23.77 52.18 -12.82
N SER A 2 -23.40 50.92 -12.69
CA SER A 2 -22.12 50.21 -12.54
C SER A 2 -22.40 48.74 -12.90
N SER A 3 -21.85 48.25 -14.02
CA SER A 3 -21.81 46.82 -14.39
C SER A 3 -20.99 45.99 -13.39
N ASP A 4 -20.09 46.63 -12.64
CA ASP A 4 -19.33 46.05 -11.53
C ASP A 4 -20.18 45.58 -10.34
N ARG A 5 -21.42 46.08 -10.17
CA ARG A 5 -22.28 45.65 -9.05
C ARG A 5 -23.03 44.36 -9.32
N CYS A 6 -23.30 43.99 -10.58
CA CYS A 6 -23.95 42.71 -10.91
C CYS A 6 -22.97 41.53 -10.85
N ALA A 7 -21.71 41.72 -11.25
CA ALA A 7 -20.67 40.67 -11.15
C ALA A 7 -20.31 40.34 -9.69
N ARG A 8 -20.33 41.33 -8.79
CA ARG A 8 -20.10 41.13 -7.34
C ARG A 8 -21.31 40.50 -6.62
N LEU A 9 -22.53 40.65 -7.13
CA LEU A 9 -23.73 40.04 -6.53
C LEU A 9 -23.85 38.54 -6.84
N GLY A 10 -23.48 38.11 -8.06
CA GLY A 10 -23.56 36.70 -8.47
C GLY A 10 -22.58 35.79 -7.71
N VAL A 11 -21.39 36.29 -7.38
CA VAL A 11 -20.37 35.56 -6.61
C VAL A 11 -20.73 35.49 -5.11
N HIS A 12 -21.34 36.54 -4.56
CA HIS A 12 -21.81 36.52 -3.17
C HIS A 12 -22.99 35.57 -2.93
N LEU A 13 -23.90 35.38 -3.90
CA LEU A 13 -25.00 34.42 -3.75
C LEU A 13 -24.56 32.95 -3.83
N ALA A 14 -23.50 32.63 -4.59
CA ALA A 14 -22.93 31.27 -4.65
C ALA A 14 -22.16 30.91 -3.36
N LEU A 15 -21.46 31.88 -2.76
CA LEU A 15 -20.78 31.72 -1.47
C LEU A 15 -21.76 31.65 -0.27
N LEU A 16 -22.91 32.32 -0.35
CA LEU A 16 -23.97 32.24 0.66
C LEU A 16 -24.64 30.86 0.73
N TRP A 17 -24.68 30.12 -0.37
CA TRP A 17 -25.17 28.73 -0.37
C TRP A 17 -24.18 27.74 0.28
N LEU A 18 -22.88 27.97 0.17
CA LEU A 18 -21.84 27.19 0.87
C LEU A 18 -21.82 27.50 2.39
N ALA A 19 -22.10 28.73 2.79
CA ALA A 19 -22.20 29.11 4.21
C ALA A 19 -23.47 28.59 4.90
N ALA A 20 -24.58 28.42 4.17
CA ALA A 20 -25.86 27.98 4.73
C ALA A 20 -25.89 26.49 5.18
N LEU A 21 -24.97 25.65 4.67
CA LEU A 21 -24.81 24.26 5.11
C LEU A 21 -23.95 24.10 6.37
N ALA A 22 -23.16 25.11 6.74
CA ALA A 22 -22.39 25.11 7.99
C ALA A 22 -23.21 25.48 9.22
N GLY A 23 -24.43 26.02 9.04
CA GLY A 23 -25.25 26.61 10.11
C GLY A 23 -26.25 25.69 10.83
N LEU A 24 -26.36 24.41 10.47
CA LEU A 24 -27.39 23.51 11.01
C LEU A 24 -26.88 22.33 11.85
N PHE A 25 -25.62 22.37 12.32
CA PHE A 25 -25.11 21.40 13.30
C PHE A 25 -24.80 22.07 14.65
N GLN A 26 -25.87 22.46 15.35
CA GLN A 26 -25.86 22.47 16.81
C GLN A 26 -27.05 21.67 17.33
N ALA A 27 -26.84 20.37 17.53
CA ALA A 27 -27.28 19.63 18.72
C ALA A 27 -26.99 18.13 18.54
N ASN A 28 -26.37 17.54 19.57
CA ASN A 28 -26.22 16.12 19.85
C ASN A 28 -25.19 15.32 19.03
N SER A 29 -23.96 15.23 19.53
CA SER A 29 -23.37 13.95 20.00
C SER A 29 -21.91 14.12 20.44
N THR A 30 -21.52 13.32 21.43
CA THR A 30 -20.22 13.23 22.10
C THR A 30 -19.09 12.88 21.14
N TYR A 31 -18.11 13.78 20.96
CA TYR A 31 -16.67 13.62 20.67
C TYR A 31 -16.21 14.93 20.02
N ALA A 32 -15.46 15.77 20.75
CA ALA A 32 -14.83 16.96 20.16
C ALA A 32 -13.71 16.50 19.20
N GLN A 33 -14.04 16.39 17.92
CA GLN A 33 -13.06 16.03 16.89
C GLN A 33 -12.15 17.25 16.69
N ALA A 34 -10.86 17.12 17.03
CA ALA A 34 -9.87 18.16 16.82
C ALA A 34 -9.88 18.60 15.34
N GLN A 35 -9.86 19.92 15.10
CA GLN A 35 -9.78 20.46 13.74
C GLN A 35 -8.53 19.91 13.04
N PRO A 36 -8.62 19.51 11.75
CA PRO A 36 -7.47 19.01 11.02
C PRO A 36 -6.35 20.07 10.92
N PRO A 37 -5.08 19.65 10.86
CA PRO A 37 -3.96 20.58 10.84
C PRO A 37 -3.97 21.46 9.58
N ALA A 38 -3.67 22.73 9.75
CA ALA A 38 -3.58 23.71 8.67
C ALA A 38 -2.31 23.52 7.84
N LEU A 39 -2.45 23.54 6.51
CA LEU A 39 -1.31 23.42 5.59
C LEU A 39 -0.46 24.70 5.54
N PHE A 40 -1.13 25.85 5.56
CA PHE A 40 -0.48 27.15 5.35
C PHE A 40 -0.35 27.95 6.64
N SER A 41 0.82 28.56 6.85
CA SER A 41 1.05 29.53 7.92
C SER A 41 1.46 30.89 7.35
N ARG A 42 1.24 31.97 8.12
CA ARG A 42 1.67 33.32 7.72
C ARG A 42 3.21 33.43 7.74
N PRO A 43 3.82 34.06 6.74
CA PRO A 43 5.25 34.36 6.77
C PRO A 43 5.58 35.42 7.83
N VAL A 44 6.82 35.40 8.36
CA VAL A 44 7.32 36.42 9.28
C VAL A 44 7.74 37.65 8.48
N ILE A 45 7.42 38.86 8.97
CA ILE A 45 7.61 40.17 8.29
C ILE A 45 9.02 40.34 7.66
N ALA A 46 10.06 39.75 8.26
CA ALA A 46 11.45 39.84 7.79
C ALA A 46 11.73 39.18 6.43
N ILE A 47 10.88 38.23 5.97
CA ILE A 47 11.05 37.51 4.70
C ILE A 47 10.38 38.28 3.53
N GLN A 48 9.53 39.27 3.84
CA GLN A 48 8.68 39.97 2.86
C GLN A 48 9.28 41.27 2.30
N ALA A 49 10.42 41.74 2.82
CA ALA A 49 10.94 43.06 2.47
C ALA A 49 11.50 43.10 1.03
N ASP A 50 10.97 44.04 0.22
CA ASP A 50 11.48 44.52 -1.08
C ASP A 50 11.30 43.62 -2.33
N ARG A 51 10.37 42.66 -2.31
CA ARG A 51 10.13 41.79 -3.49
C ARG A 51 8.94 42.25 -4.33
N GLN A 52 9.18 42.65 -5.59
CA GLN A 52 8.11 42.78 -6.59
C GLN A 52 7.71 41.39 -7.09
N VAL A 53 6.50 40.94 -6.74
CA VAL A 53 5.88 39.74 -7.31
C VAL A 53 5.06 40.16 -8.52
N VAL A 54 5.55 39.86 -9.73
CA VAL A 54 4.74 39.99 -10.95
C VAL A 54 3.79 38.80 -10.99
N ARG A 55 2.49 39.08 -11.03
CA ARG A 55 1.44 38.04 -11.06
C ARG A 55 0.89 37.90 -12.46
N ASP A 56 0.53 36.67 -12.80
CA ASP A 56 -0.14 36.38 -14.06
C ASP A 56 -1.52 37.05 -14.11
N ARG A 57 -1.98 37.38 -15.32
CA ARG A 57 -3.17 38.23 -15.56
C ARG A 57 -4.46 37.67 -14.96
N GLN A 58 -4.55 36.35 -14.84
CA GLN A 58 -5.69 35.61 -14.33
C GLN A 58 -5.84 35.63 -12.80
N VAL A 59 -4.84 36.14 -12.07
CA VAL A 59 -4.86 36.16 -10.60
C VAL A 59 -5.73 37.31 -10.11
N ILE A 60 -6.88 36.98 -9.51
CA ILE A 60 -7.81 37.98 -8.95
C ILE A 60 -7.30 38.48 -7.59
N ARG A 61 -6.78 37.55 -6.78
CA ARG A 61 -6.16 37.82 -5.49
C ARG A 61 -5.17 36.73 -5.13
N ALA A 62 -4.21 37.08 -4.29
CA ALA A 62 -3.21 36.14 -3.80
C ALA A 62 -2.86 36.41 -2.34
N ARG A 63 -2.34 35.38 -1.67
CA ARG A 63 -1.85 35.43 -0.30
C ARG A 63 -0.55 34.66 -0.19
N GLU A 64 0.47 35.30 0.34
CA GLU A 64 1.75 34.66 0.64
C GLU A 64 1.64 33.75 1.86
N VAL A 65 2.24 32.57 1.77
CA VAL A 65 2.15 31.50 2.76
C VAL A 65 3.47 30.74 2.87
N LEU A 66 3.70 30.17 4.04
CA LEU A 66 4.65 29.08 4.24
C LEU A 66 3.88 27.75 4.25
N ILE A 67 4.47 26.71 3.65
CA ILE A 67 3.86 25.38 3.57
C ILE A 67 4.46 24.46 4.63
N ASN A 68 3.60 23.82 5.42
CA ASN A 68 4.00 22.73 6.28
C ASN A 68 4.18 21.43 5.47
N ALA A 69 5.36 21.26 4.85
CA ALA A 69 5.66 20.13 3.98
C ALA A 69 5.54 18.75 4.68
N ALA A 70 5.71 18.69 6.01
CA ALA A 70 5.58 17.45 6.77
C ALA A 70 4.16 16.86 6.71
N LEU A 71 3.13 17.70 6.56
CA LEU A 71 1.74 17.23 6.38
C LEU A 71 1.53 16.58 5.01
N LEU A 72 2.31 16.96 4.01
CA LEU A 72 2.24 16.41 2.66
C LEU A 72 3.05 15.12 2.51
N SER A 73 4.12 14.95 3.31
CA SER A 73 4.96 13.74 3.31
C SER A 73 4.51 12.65 4.29
N GLY A 74 3.96 13.01 5.46
CA GLY A 74 3.57 12.08 6.54
C GLY A 74 2.35 11.19 6.24
N ALA A 75 1.65 11.44 5.13
CA ALA A 75 0.53 10.63 4.67
C ALA A 75 0.96 9.28 4.02
N ARG A 76 2.27 8.96 4.00
CA ARG A 76 2.84 7.73 3.41
C ARG A 76 2.94 6.52 4.35
N ASP A 77 2.85 6.70 5.68
CA ASP A 77 3.17 5.66 6.67
C ASP A 77 2.00 4.73 7.07
N LEU A 78 0.96 4.62 6.24
CA LEU A 78 -0.24 3.81 6.57
C LEU A 78 -0.41 2.63 5.61
N PRO A 79 -0.28 1.38 6.09
CA PRO A 79 -0.58 0.20 5.28
C PRO A 79 -2.06 0.20 4.90
N GLY A 80 -2.37 0.21 3.59
CA GLY A 80 -3.72 0.00 3.06
C GLY A 80 -4.50 1.23 2.61
N GLY A 81 -3.88 2.40 2.44
CA GLY A 81 -4.56 3.59 1.89
C GLY A 81 -5.72 4.12 2.75
N PHE A 82 -5.83 3.62 3.99
CA PHE A 82 -6.86 4.02 4.95
C PHE A 82 -6.19 4.86 6.04
N PHE A 83 -6.58 6.13 6.12
CA PHE A 83 -6.33 6.96 7.30
C PHE A 83 -7.09 6.36 8.49
N PRO A 84 -6.43 5.87 9.56
CA PRO A 84 -7.12 5.54 10.79
C PRO A 84 -7.59 6.86 11.40
N GLY A 85 -8.79 7.28 11.03
CA GLY A 85 -9.48 8.44 11.59
C GLY A 85 -10.09 9.44 10.61
N GLY A 86 -9.94 9.29 9.29
CA GLY A 86 -10.62 10.18 8.34
C GLY A 86 -10.43 11.69 8.65
N GLN A 87 -9.23 12.12 9.03
CA GLN A 87 -8.93 13.54 9.18
C GLN A 87 -8.19 14.00 7.92
N GLY A 88 -8.79 14.91 7.14
CA GLY A 88 -8.13 15.53 5.99
C GLY A 88 -7.09 16.58 6.42
N ILE A 89 -6.49 17.27 5.46
CA ILE A 89 -5.63 18.44 5.71
C ILE A 89 -6.46 19.69 5.45
N LEU A 90 -6.35 20.69 6.34
CA LEU A 90 -7.05 21.96 6.16
C LEU A 90 -6.22 22.87 5.25
N PHE A 91 -6.69 23.06 4.01
CA PHE A 91 -6.15 24.01 3.06
C PHE A 91 -6.81 25.37 3.33
N ASN A 92 -6.24 26.12 4.25
CA ASN A 92 -6.62 27.48 4.60
C ASN A 92 -6.10 28.48 3.56
N LEU A 93 -6.67 28.45 2.35
CA LEU A 93 -6.24 29.22 1.19
C LEU A 93 -6.23 30.72 1.45
N PHE A 94 -7.30 31.24 2.04
CA PHE A 94 -7.45 32.63 2.50
C PHE A 94 -7.97 32.65 3.93
N ASP A 95 -7.95 33.82 4.59
CA ASP A 95 -8.39 33.93 5.99
C ASP A 95 -9.88 33.53 6.16
N GLU A 96 -10.68 33.75 5.12
CA GLU A 96 -12.10 33.41 5.04
C GLU A 96 -12.41 32.15 4.22
N LEU A 97 -11.41 31.53 3.57
CA LEU A 97 -11.61 30.36 2.71
C LEU A 97 -10.67 29.23 3.12
N ALA A 98 -11.24 28.20 3.74
CA ALA A 98 -10.54 26.97 4.09
C ALA A 98 -11.32 25.74 3.63
N VAL A 99 -10.62 24.75 3.08
CA VAL A 99 -11.23 23.51 2.57
C VAL A 99 -10.48 22.30 3.11
N VAL A 100 -11.21 21.24 3.48
CA VAL A 100 -10.60 20.00 3.97
C VAL A 100 -10.36 19.06 2.80
N VAL A 101 -9.10 18.75 2.54
CA VAL A 101 -8.68 17.87 1.44
C VAL A 101 -8.24 16.53 2.01
N VAL A 102 -8.75 15.44 1.44
CA VAL A 102 -8.35 14.09 1.78
C VAL A 102 -7.40 13.59 0.70
N PRO A 103 -6.15 13.24 1.03
CA PRO A 103 -5.25 12.65 0.06
C PRO A 103 -5.80 11.30 -0.42
N THR A 104 -5.86 11.14 -1.74
CA THR A 104 -6.32 9.91 -2.40
C THR A 104 -5.18 9.15 -3.07
N ARG A 105 -4.12 9.85 -3.48
CA ARG A 105 -2.95 9.24 -4.11
C ARG A 105 -1.70 10.05 -3.83
N ILE A 106 -0.66 9.40 -3.32
CA ILE A 106 0.66 10.00 -3.11
C ILE A 106 1.70 9.05 -3.69
N VAL A 107 2.37 9.46 -4.76
CA VAL A 107 3.33 8.61 -5.47
C VAL A 107 4.62 9.37 -5.75
N PRO A 108 5.77 8.69 -5.79
CA PRO A 108 7.00 9.29 -6.30
C PRO A 108 6.80 9.85 -7.72
N PHE A 109 7.46 10.96 -8.03
CA PHE A 109 7.43 11.63 -9.32
C PHE A 109 8.85 12.09 -9.69
N GLU A 110 9.06 12.60 -10.90
CA GLU A 110 10.40 12.81 -11.48
C GLU A 110 11.39 13.55 -10.54
N ARG A 111 10.99 14.70 -9.99
CA ARG A 111 11.80 15.50 -9.07
C ARG A 111 11.30 15.48 -7.62
N GLY A 112 10.32 14.65 -7.29
CA GLY A 112 9.71 14.66 -5.96
C GLY A 112 8.50 13.75 -5.81
N LEU A 113 7.37 14.34 -5.43
CA LEU A 113 6.13 13.63 -5.10
C LEU A 113 4.95 14.22 -5.87
N LEU A 114 4.15 13.36 -6.48
CA LEU A 114 2.80 13.69 -6.93
C LEU A 114 1.82 13.43 -5.79
N TRP A 115 1.12 14.46 -5.36
CA TRP A 115 0.10 14.42 -4.32
C TRP A 115 -1.25 14.78 -4.93
N ILE A 116 -2.21 13.87 -4.86
CA ILE A 116 -3.58 14.08 -5.32
C ILE A 116 -4.52 13.96 -4.12
N GLY A 117 -5.43 14.93 -4.01
CA GLY A 117 -6.46 14.95 -2.98
C GLY A 117 -7.85 15.19 -3.56
N SER A 118 -8.86 14.72 -2.83
CA SER A 118 -10.27 14.95 -3.08
C SER A 118 -10.94 15.64 -1.90
N PHE A 119 -12.16 16.11 -2.09
CA PHE A 119 -12.96 16.76 -1.06
C PHE A 119 -14.08 15.82 -0.61
N ARG A 120 -14.32 15.71 0.71
CA ARG A 120 -15.35 14.79 1.26
C ARG A 120 -16.73 15.04 0.69
N ASP A 121 -17.09 16.31 0.58
CA ASP A 121 -18.44 16.74 0.19
C ASP A 121 -18.50 17.25 -1.25
N ASN A 122 -17.40 17.08 -2.02
CA ASN A 122 -17.33 17.55 -3.39
C ASN A 122 -16.56 16.55 -4.28
N PRO A 123 -17.25 15.53 -4.82
CA PRO A 123 -16.60 14.49 -5.62
C PRO A 123 -16.08 14.98 -6.97
N LEU A 124 -16.50 16.16 -7.42
CA LEU A 124 -16.01 16.79 -8.66
C LEU A 124 -14.78 17.67 -8.44
N GLY A 125 -14.45 17.97 -7.17
CA GLY A 125 -13.27 18.75 -6.83
C GLY A 125 -12.02 17.87 -6.73
N GLN A 126 -10.88 18.45 -7.10
CA GLN A 126 -9.58 17.78 -7.04
C GLN A 126 -8.47 18.76 -6.69
N VAL A 127 -7.45 18.25 -6.00
CA VAL A 127 -6.18 18.94 -5.79
C VAL A 127 -5.06 18.09 -6.38
N ILE A 128 -4.18 18.70 -7.17
CA ILE A 128 -2.95 18.08 -7.68
C ILE A 128 -1.78 18.96 -7.30
N LEU A 129 -0.82 18.41 -6.56
CA LEU A 129 0.40 19.10 -6.16
C LEU A 129 1.63 18.28 -6.60
N ILE A 130 2.65 18.99 -7.07
CA ILE A 130 4.03 18.53 -7.11
C ILE A 130 4.74 19.07 -5.88
N VAL A 131 5.37 18.18 -5.12
CA VAL A 131 6.16 18.51 -3.92
C VAL A 131 7.60 18.06 -4.16
N SER A 132 8.50 19.02 -4.35
CA SER A 132 9.92 18.81 -4.63
C SER A 132 10.77 19.56 -3.60
N GLY A 133 11.09 18.90 -2.49
CA GLY A 133 11.76 19.54 -1.35
C GLY A 133 10.88 20.65 -0.77
N GLU A 134 11.38 21.88 -0.76
CA GLU A 134 10.63 23.07 -0.31
C GLU A 134 9.75 23.69 -1.41
N VAL A 135 9.89 23.25 -2.66
CA VAL A 135 9.13 23.79 -3.79
C VAL A 135 7.83 23.00 -3.93
N VAL A 136 6.71 23.72 -3.94
CA VAL A 136 5.38 23.14 -4.14
C VAL A 136 4.68 23.93 -5.22
N SER A 137 4.16 23.23 -6.22
CA SER A 137 3.32 23.82 -7.25
C SER A 137 2.10 22.95 -7.42
N GLY A 138 0.93 23.54 -7.56
CA GLY A 138 -0.27 22.74 -7.71
C GLY A 138 -1.51 23.56 -7.97
N ASN A 139 -2.56 22.87 -8.37
CA ASN A 139 -3.84 23.46 -8.73
C ASN A 139 -4.95 22.79 -7.93
N ILE A 140 -5.92 23.60 -7.56
CA ILE A 140 -7.10 23.21 -6.81
C ILE A 140 -8.30 23.56 -7.66
N THR A 141 -9.08 22.54 -8.00
CA THR A 141 -10.30 22.67 -8.78
C THR A 141 -11.50 22.38 -7.89
N LEU A 142 -12.43 23.33 -7.85
CA LEU A 142 -13.76 23.20 -7.25
C LEU A 142 -14.82 23.56 -8.30
N PRO A 143 -16.07 23.09 -8.17
CA PRO A 143 -17.17 23.57 -9.00
C PRO A 143 -17.28 25.10 -8.92
N GLY A 144 -17.05 25.80 -10.04
CA GLY A 144 -17.14 27.26 -10.10
C GLY A 144 -15.93 28.03 -9.56
N ALA A 145 -14.88 27.38 -9.06
CA ALA A 145 -13.69 28.08 -8.53
C ALA A 145 -12.38 27.36 -8.87
N ARG A 146 -11.31 28.13 -9.00
CA ARG A 146 -9.97 27.64 -9.31
C ARG A 146 -8.95 28.35 -8.44
N PHE A 147 -8.01 27.59 -7.90
CA PHE A 147 -6.91 28.16 -7.13
C PHE A 147 -5.59 27.54 -7.56
N HIS A 148 -4.54 28.35 -7.53
CA HIS A 148 -3.18 27.94 -7.77
C HIS A 148 -2.36 28.04 -6.47
N ILE A 149 -1.40 27.14 -6.33
CA ILE A 149 -0.29 27.24 -5.38
C ILE A 149 0.96 27.38 -6.23
N ARG A 150 1.70 28.48 -6.04
CA ARG A 150 2.90 28.78 -6.81
C ARG A 150 4.06 29.08 -5.88
N TYR A 151 5.22 28.49 -6.18
CA TYR A 151 6.45 28.82 -5.47
C TYR A 151 6.95 30.17 -5.96
N VAL A 152 7.33 31.03 -5.01
CA VAL A 152 7.81 32.37 -5.31
C VAL A 152 9.21 32.59 -4.75
N GLY A 153 10.00 31.56 -4.46
CA GLY A 153 11.38 31.73 -4.00
C GLY A 153 11.52 31.86 -2.47
N ASN A 154 12.72 31.60 -1.96
CA ASN A 154 13.08 31.68 -0.54
C ASN A 154 12.14 30.92 0.42
N GLY A 155 11.57 29.80 -0.04
CA GLY A 155 10.66 28.96 0.77
C GLY A 155 9.23 29.51 0.88
N LEU A 156 8.90 30.60 0.17
CA LEU A 156 7.56 31.18 0.13
C LEU A 156 6.74 30.66 -1.05
N HIS A 157 5.43 30.62 -0.84
CA HIS A 157 4.44 30.30 -1.86
C HIS A 157 3.32 31.34 -1.86
N GLU A 158 2.60 31.44 -2.96
CA GLU A 158 1.32 32.14 -3.02
C GLU A 158 0.19 31.13 -3.22
N THR A 159 -0.88 31.28 -2.44
CA THR A 159 -2.21 30.80 -2.82
C THR A 159 -2.87 31.88 -3.67
N GLN A 160 -3.38 31.53 -4.84
CA GLN A 160 -3.92 32.46 -5.82
C GLN A 160 -5.33 32.03 -6.21
N GLU A 161 -6.28 32.95 -6.24
CA GLU A 161 -7.61 32.72 -6.82
C GLU A 161 -7.61 33.17 -8.28
N ILE A 162 -8.16 32.31 -9.14
CA ILE A 162 -7.99 32.41 -10.59
C ILE A 162 -9.34 32.64 -11.27
N ASP A 163 -9.39 33.65 -12.15
CA ASP A 163 -10.50 33.82 -13.10
C ASP A 163 -10.13 33.18 -14.45
N GLN A 164 -10.82 32.09 -14.81
CA GLN A 164 -10.58 31.46 -16.11
C GLN A 164 -10.91 32.36 -17.31
N ARG A 165 -11.70 33.42 -17.13
CA ARG A 165 -12.08 34.35 -18.21
C ARG A 165 -10.98 35.37 -18.55
N LEU A 166 -9.98 35.49 -17.69
CA LEU A 166 -8.87 36.42 -17.86
C LEU A 166 -7.64 35.78 -18.52
N PHE A 167 -7.70 34.48 -18.82
CA PHE A 167 -6.69 33.85 -19.65
C PHE A 167 -6.74 34.43 -21.07
N PRO A 168 -5.58 34.52 -21.74
CA PRO A 168 -5.53 34.74 -23.18
C PRO A 168 -6.45 33.77 -23.95
N ALA A 169 -6.88 34.17 -25.15
CA ALA A 169 -7.60 33.25 -26.01
C ALA A 169 -6.67 32.10 -26.42
N ASP A 170 -7.21 30.94 -26.73
CA ASP A 170 -6.46 29.93 -27.46
C ASP A 170 -6.38 30.37 -28.94
N GLU A 171 -5.31 30.04 -29.68
CA GLU A 171 -5.17 30.52 -31.07
C GLU A 171 -6.32 29.96 -31.94
N PRO A 172 -7.05 30.78 -32.71
CA PRO A 172 -8.17 30.27 -33.50
C PRO A 172 -7.74 29.37 -34.67
N GLY A 173 -6.49 29.45 -35.13
CA GLY A 173 -5.95 28.63 -36.20
C GLY A 173 -5.61 27.21 -35.75
N THR A 174 -5.84 26.23 -36.62
CA THR A 174 -5.31 24.86 -36.49
C THR A 174 -4.28 24.65 -37.60
N PRO A 175 -3.03 25.13 -37.43
CA PRO A 175 -2.05 25.13 -38.51
C PRO A 175 -1.74 23.69 -38.93
N VAL A 176 -2.04 23.39 -40.20
CA VAL A 176 -1.71 22.11 -40.82
C VAL A 176 -0.33 22.23 -41.47
N PRO A 177 0.60 21.31 -41.20
CA PRO A 177 1.89 21.31 -41.88
C PRO A 177 1.75 21.29 -43.41
N PRO A 178 2.67 21.93 -44.15
CA PRO A 178 2.72 21.77 -45.59
C PRO A 178 2.88 20.29 -45.97
N ALA A 179 2.30 19.88 -47.10
CA ALA A 179 2.36 18.49 -47.57
C ALA A 179 3.82 18.04 -47.73
N SER A 180 4.27 17.16 -46.84
CA SER A 180 5.62 16.59 -46.86
C SER A 180 5.76 15.59 -48.00
N THR A 181 6.83 15.74 -48.80
CA THR A 181 7.32 14.72 -49.76
C THR A 181 8.46 13.88 -49.19
N ALA A 182 8.86 14.13 -47.95
CA ALA A 182 10.00 13.47 -47.30
C ALA A 182 9.57 12.13 -46.68
N GLU A 183 10.31 11.07 -47.02
CA GLU A 183 10.17 9.75 -46.40
C GLU A 183 10.55 9.85 -44.92
N ALA A 184 9.67 9.37 -44.03
CA ALA A 184 9.94 9.33 -42.60
C ALA A 184 11.23 8.51 -42.38
N PRO A 185 12.18 8.97 -41.54
CA PRO A 185 13.37 8.18 -41.25
C PRO A 185 12.96 6.79 -40.76
N PRO A 186 13.53 5.70 -41.30
CA PRO A 186 13.16 4.37 -40.85
C PRO A 186 13.48 4.25 -39.35
N PRO A 187 12.57 3.71 -38.52
CA PRO A 187 12.83 3.55 -37.12
C PRO A 187 14.04 2.64 -36.96
N LYS A 188 15.14 3.16 -36.40
CA LYS A 188 16.25 2.34 -35.92
C LYS A 188 15.77 1.59 -34.66
N ARG A 189 14.95 0.55 -34.79
CA ARG A 189 14.54 -0.30 -33.65
C ARG A 189 14.62 -1.80 -33.97
N THR A 190 14.91 -2.58 -32.93
CA THR A 190 14.68 -4.03 -32.85
C THR A 190 13.30 -4.37 -32.24
N LYS A 191 12.55 -3.39 -31.70
CA LYS A 191 11.14 -3.51 -31.25
C LYS A 191 10.40 -2.15 -31.21
N ALA A 192 9.25 -2.03 -31.89
CA ALA A 192 8.40 -0.81 -31.91
C ALA A 192 7.76 -0.49 -30.54
N ASP A 193 7.46 0.79 -30.28
CA ASP A 193 6.64 1.19 -29.12
C ASP A 193 5.20 0.69 -29.28
N ASP A 194 4.51 0.39 -28.17
CA ASP A 194 3.14 -0.12 -28.18
C ASP A 194 2.07 0.99 -28.10
N GLY A 195 2.48 2.26 -27.98
CA GLY A 195 1.57 3.41 -27.89
C GLY A 195 1.08 3.70 -26.48
N SER A 196 1.54 2.96 -25.45
CA SER A 196 1.14 3.21 -24.07
C SER A 196 1.82 4.45 -23.47
N THR A 197 2.95 4.90 -24.05
CA THR A 197 3.71 6.05 -23.55
C THR A 197 4.05 6.99 -24.71
N ILE A 198 3.83 8.29 -24.50
CA ILE A 198 4.31 9.35 -25.40
C ILE A 198 5.46 10.07 -24.70
N ASP A 199 6.64 10.06 -25.31
CA ASP A 199 7.83 10.73 -24.80
C ASP A 199 7.79 12.22 -25.14
N VAL A 200 7.86 13.09 -24.13
CA VAL A 200 7.76 14.54 -24.30
C VAL A 200 9.01 15.22 -23.76
N MET A 201 9.51 16.19 -24.51
CA MET A 201 10.52 17.15 -24.04
C MET A 201 9.89 18.53 -23.89
N VAL A 202 10.25 19.24 -22.83
CA VAL A 202 9.83 20.64 -22.63
C VAL A 202 11.03 21.57 -22.68
N ALA A 203 11.11 22.39 -23.72
CA ALA A 203 12.04 23.50 -23.81
C ALA A 203 11.38 24.75 -23.21
N TYR A 204 12.15 25.61 -22.54
CA TYR A 204 11.61 26.87 -21.99
C TYR A 204 12.61 28.02 -22.11
N THR A 205 12.12 29.25 -22.23
CA THR A 205 12.97 30.43 -22.36
C THR A 205 13.44 30.95 -21.00
N ALA A 206 14.47 31.82 -21.03
CA ALA A 206 14.91 32.53 -19.83
C ALA A 206 13.81 33.43 -19.23
N THR A 207 12.96 34.04 -20.07
CA THR A 207 11.82 34.86 -19.66
C THR A 207 10.77 34.02 -18.93
N ALA A 208 10.37 32.88 -19.51
CA ALA A 208 9.46 31.94 -18.88
C ALA A 208 9.99 31.45 -17.52
N ARG A 209 11.28 31.09 -17.43
CA ARG A 209 11.89 30.71 -16.14
C ARG A 209 11.82 31.85 -15.12
N ALA A 210 12.15 33.07 -15.52
CA ALA A 210 12.14 34.21 -14.62
C ALA A 210 10.72 34.49 -14.09
N ALA A 211 9.73 34.48 -14.98
CA ALA A 211 8.32 34.67 -14.65
C ALA A 211 7.76 33.54 -13.76
N ALA A 212 8.22 32.29 -13.95
CA ALA A 212 7.87 31.17 -13.08
C ALA A 212 8.34 31.34 -11.63
N GLY A 213 9.36 32.18 -11.38
CA GLY A 213 10.03 32.30 -10.08
C GLY A 213 11.37 31.57 -9.97
N GLY A 214 12.00 31.21 -11.11
CA GLY A 214 13.33 30.61 -11.18
C GLY A 214 13.33 29.14 -11.62
N THR A 215 14.52 28.54 -11.71
CA THR A 215 14.72 27.18 -12.27
C THR A 215 13.90 26.12 -11.53
N ALA A 216 13.91 26.13 -10.20
CA ALA A 216 13.16 25.14 -9.43
C ALA A 216 11.63 25.28 -9.61
N ALA A 217 11.15 26.51 -9.78
CA ALA A 217 9.74 26.79 -9.97
C ALA A 217 9.25 26.33 -11.34
N ILE A 218 9.96 26.66 -12.42
CA ILE A 218 9.56 26.23 -13.77
C ILE A 218 9.61 24.72 -13.92
N GLN A 219 10.63 24.06 -13.36
CA GLN A 219 10.73 22.59 -13.37
C GLN A 219 9.57 21.94 -12.62
N SER A 220 9.17 22.49 -11.47
CA SER A 220 7.99 22.04 -10.72
C SER A 220 6.67 22.27 -11.48
N LEU A 221 6.57 23.34 -12.29
CA LEU A 221 5.42 23.58 -13.16
C LEU A 221 5.36 22.63 -14.35
N ILE A 222 6.49 22.28 -14.94
CA ILE A 222 6.59 21.27 -16.01
C ILE A 222 6.13 19.91 -15.48
N ASP A 223 6.61 19.50 -14.31
CA ASP A 223 6.17 18.29 -13.63
C ASP A 223 4.65 18.29 -13.37
N LEU A 224 4.11 19.45 -12.97
CA LEU A 224 2.67 19.63 -12.76
C LEU A 224 1.90 19.47 -14.07
N ALA A 225 2.38 20.04 -15.19
CA ALA A 225 1.72 19.90 -16.49
C ALA A 225 1.66 18.45 -16.97
N ILE A 226 2.73 17.68 -16.78
CA ILE A 226 2.76 16.23 -17.09
C ILE A 226 1.78 15.47 -16.19
N ALA A 227 1.78 15.77 -14.89
CA ALA A 227 0.87 15.13 -13.94
C ALA A 227 -0.61 15.44 -14.23
N GLU A 228 -0.94 16.70 -14.53
CA GLU A 228 -2.29 17.13 -14.89
C GLU A 228 -2.77 16.50 -16.20
N THR A 229 -1.89 16.42 -17.19
CA THR A 229 -2.22 15.78 -18.47
C THR A 229 -2.47 14.30 -18.29
N ASN A 230 -1.60 13.59 -17.55
CA ASN A 230 -1.81 12.18 -17.23
C ASN A 230 -3.07 11.94 -16.37
N GLN A 231 -3.39 12.86 -15.46
CA GLN A 231 -4.62 12.79 -14.69
C GLN A 231 -5.85 13.04 -15.59
N SER A 232 -5.77 13.95 -16.56
CA SER A 232 -6.82 14.18 -17.54
C SER A 232 -7.07 12.94 -18.41
N TYR A 233 -6.03 12.21 -18.80
CA TYR A 233 -6.16 10.93 -19.51
C TYR A 233 -6.85 9.88 -18.65
N ALA A 234 -6.48 9.77 -17.38
CA ALA A 234 -7.13 8.86 -16.45
C ALA A 234 -8.61 9.22 -16.23
N ASN A 235 -8.93 10.51 -16.09
CA ASN A 235 -10.29 11.01 -15.93
C ASN A 235 -11.17 10.69 -17.14
N SER A 236 -10.60 10.67 -18.35
CA SER A 236 -11.32 10.46 -19.61
C SER A 236 -11.15 9.09 -20.24
N ALA A 237 -10.61 8.11 -19.50
CA ALA A 237 -10.37 6.75 -19.97
C ALA A 237 -9.48 6.64 -21.23
N ILE A 238 -8.51 7.55 -21.38
CA ILE A 238 -7.48 7.49 -22.41
C ILE A 238 -6.36 6.55 -21.96
N THR A 239 -5.82 5.76 -22.88
CA THR A 239 -4.89 4.67 -22.58
C THR A 239 -3.46 5.17 -22.36
N GLN A 240 -2.96 6.02 -23.26
CA GLN A 240 -1.58 6.49 -23.25
C GLN A 240 -1.24 7.37 -22.04
N ARG A 241 0.04 7.45 -21.66
CA ARG A 241 0.55 8.37 -20.64
C ARG A 241 1.74 9.16 -21.18
N LEU A 242 1.86 10.43 -20.79
CA LEU A 242 3.05 11.23 -21.07
C LEU A 242 4.18 10.83 -20.12
N ARG A 243 5.38 10.72 -20.68
CA ARG A 243 6.64 10.64 -19.93
C ARG A 243 7.50 11.83 -20.32
N LEU A 244 7.90 12.63 -19.34
CA LEU A 244 8.89 13.67 -19.57
C LEU A 244 10.26 12.99 -19.69
N VAL A 245 10.90 13.15 -20.85
CA VAL A 245 12.24 12.59 -21.10
C VAL A 245 13.33 13.64 -20.93
N HIS A 246 12.99 14.92 -21.08
CA HIS A 246 13.92 16.01 -20.83
C HIS A 246 13.21 17.34 -20.63
N SER A 247 13.81 18.23 -19.86
CA SER A 247 13.41 19.63 -19.76
C SER A 247 14.63 20.53 -19.74
N VAL A 248 14.60 21.63 -20.51
CA VAL A 248 15.82 22.42 -20.78
C VAL A 248 15.52 23.90 -21.02
N GLU A 249 16.38 24.77 -20.49
CA GLU A 249 16.38 26.19 -20.84
C GLU A 249 17.06 26.39 -22.20
N VAL A 250 16.40 27.06 -23.13
CA VAL A 250 16.95 27.41 -24.44
C VAL A 250 17.35 28.87 -24.51
N ALA A 251 18.46 29.14 -25.18
CA ALA A 251 18.93 30.50 -25.44
C ALA A 251 18.09 31.15 -26.56
N TYR A 252 16.89 31.58 -26.20
CA TYR A 252 15.91 32.12 -27.13
C TYR A 252 15.29 33.42 -26.62
N THR A 253 15.09 34.38 -27.52
CA THR A 253 14.29 35.58 -27.26
C THR A 253 12.94 35.41 -27.94
N GLU A 254 11.89 35.37 -27.12
CA GLU A 254 10.50 35.23 -27.54
C GLU A 254 10.14 36.29 -28.56
N SER A 255 9.48 35.89 -29.65
CA SER A 255 9.09 36.82 -30.71
C SER A 255 7.92 37.73 -30.32
N GLY A 256 7.12 37.30 -29.33
CA GLY A 256 5.83 37.91 -29.01
C GLY A 256 4.69 37.43 -29.89
N ASP A 257 4.90 36.37 -30.68
CA ASP A 257 3.93 35.75 -31.57
C ASP A 257 4.11 34.22 -31.57
N VAL A 258 3.10 33.49 -31.11
CA VAL A 258 3.21 32.03 -30.92
C VAL A 258 3.40 31.26 -32.22
N GLY A 259 2.86 31.75 -33.34
CA GLY A 259 3.05 31.14 -34.66
C GLY A 259 4.50 31.26 -35.13
N THR A 260 5.09 32.45 -34.98
CA THR A 260 6.52 32.68 -35.27
C THR A 260 7.42 31.83 -34.38
N ASP A 261 7.08 31.69 -33.10
CA ASP A 261 7.82 30.83 -32.17
C ASP A 261 7.68 29.34 -32.53
N LEU A 262 6.53 28.92 -33.06
CA LEU A 262 6.27 27.55 -33.53
C LEU A 262 7.12 27.23 -34.77
N ASP A 263 7.16 28.14 -35.74
CA ASP A 263 8.00 27.99 -36.93
C ASP A 263 9.48 27.87 -36.52
N ARG A 264 9.96 28.74 -35.62
CA ARG A 264 11.37 28.73 -35.14
C ARG A 264 11.77 27.47 -34.38
N VAL A 265 10.88 26.84 -33.63
CA VAL A 265 11.21 25.58 -32.93
C VAL A 265 11.07 24.35 -33.85
N THR A 266 10.43 24.52 -35.01
CA THR A 266 10.17 23.46 -35.99
C THR A 266 11.20 23.45 -37.12
N ASP A 267 11.59 24.63 -37.60
CA ASP A 267 12.51 24.80 -38.71
C ASP A 267 13.98 24.77 -38.26
N VAL A 268 14.87 24.42 -39.20
CA VAL A 268 16.33 24.49 -38.99
C VAL A 268 16.81 25.78 -39.64
N ASP A 269 16.65 26.90 -38.92
CA ASP A 269 16.87 28.26 -39.43
C ASP A 269 18.06 28.98 -38.76
N GLY A 270 18.74 28.31 -37.83
CA GLY A 270 19.83 28.85 -37.03
C GLY A 270 19.38 29.44 -35.69
N ILE A 271 18.09 29.40 -35.37
CA ILE A 271 17.48 29.88 -34.13
C ILE A 271 16.98 28.66 -33.37
N ILE A 272 17.47 28.43 -32.14
CA ILE A 272 17.05 27.31 -31.27
C ILE A 272 17.12 25.88 -31.88
N ASP A 273 17.78 25.69 -33.03
CA ASP A 273 17.99 24.40 -33.69
C ASP A 273 18.55 23.29 -32.78
N ASN A 274 19.25 23.65 -31.70
CA ASN A 274 19.78 22.70 -30.73
C ASN A 274 18.68 21.83 -30.09
N VAL A 275 17.43 22.30 -30.09
CA VAL A 275 16.25 21.55 -29.66
C VAL A 275 16.07 20.26 -30.47
N HIS A 276 16.37 20.23 -31.77
CA HIS A 276 16.28 19.01 -32.59
C HIS A 276 17.28 17.95 -32.15
N THR A 277 18.52 18.36 -31.86
CA THR A 277 19.56 17.44 -31.36
C THR A 277 19.17 16.87 -30.00
N LEU A 278 18.62 17.70 -29.11
CA LEU A 278 18.15 17.25 -27.80
C LEU A 278 16.94 16.31 -27.92
N ARG A 279 15.98 16.64 -28.79
CA ARG A 279 14.82 15.79 -29.10
C ARG A 279 15.26 14.38 -29.52
N ASP A 280 16.24 14.29 -30.40
CA ASP A 280 16.79 12.99 -30.86
C ASP A 280 17.61 12.29 -29.76
N THR A 281 18.36 13.06 -28.96
CA THR A 281 19.21 12.52 -27.88
C THR A 281 18.39 11.86 -26.77
N TYR A 282 17.26 12.47 -26.40
CA TYR A 282 16.39 11.99 -25.34
C TYR A 282 15.18 11.18 -25.86
N GLY A 283 15.05 11.02 -27.18
CA GLY A 283 14.00 10.23 -27.80
C GLY A 283 12.60 10.81 -27.64
N ALA A 284 12.45 12.14 -27.64
CA ALA A 284 11.16 12.78 -27.44
C ALA A 284 10.28 12.72 -28.71
N ASP A 285 9.14 12.07 -28.61
CA ASP A 285 8.12 12.01 -29.66
C ASP A 285 7.54 13.39 -29.94
N LEU A 286 7.27 14.19 -28.91
CA LEU A 286 6.75 15.54 -29.02
C LEU A 286 7.60 16.54 -28.23
N VAL A 287 7.65 17.79 -28.69
CA VAL A 287 8.36 18.88 -28.03
C VAL A 287 7.42 20.05 -27.80
N SER A 288 7.43 20.58 -26.57
CA SER A 288 6.70 21.81 -26.22
C SER A 288 7.69 22.91 -25.86
N LEU A 289 7.61 24.06 -26.53
CA LEU A 289 8.35 25.26 -26.18
C LEU A 289 7.49 26.16 -25.28
N TRP A 290 7.98 26.46 -24.08
CA TRP A 290 7.29 27.34 -23.14
C TRP A 290 7.85 28.76 -23.20
N VAL A 291 6.94 29.70 -23.43
CA VAL A 291 7.19 31.15 -23.50
C VAL A 291 6.37 31.89 -22.44
N ASP A 292 6.70 33.15 -22.14
CA ASP A 292 5.88 34.03 -21.27
C ASP A 292 5.21 35.18 -22.04
N ASN A 293 5.65 35.43 -23.28
CA ASN A 293 5.09 36.43 -24.19
C ASN A 293 4.41 35.76 -25.40
N GLY A 294 3.29 35.05 -25.18
CA GLY A 294 2.54 34.38 -26.25
C GLY A 294 1.72 35.29 -27.19
N GLY A 295 2.02 36.59 -27.27
CA GLY A 295 1.31 37.50 -28.20
C GLY A 295 -0.18 37.72 -27.92
N GLY A 296 -0.69 37.27 -26.77
CA GLY A 296 -2.12 37.30 -26.45
C GLY A 296 -2.84 35.98 -26.71
N TYR A 297 -2.11 34.90 -26.99
CA TYR A 297 -2.63 33.54 -27.08
C TYR A 297 -2.00 32.60 -26.03
N CYS A 298 -2.73 31.56 -25.64
CA CYS A 298 -2.26 30.57 -24.67
C CYS A 298 -1.37 29.47 -25.27
N GLY A 299 -1.39 29.29 -26.58
CA GLY A 299 -0.58 28.29 -27.26
C GLY A 299 -0.99 28.09 -28.71
N VAL A 300 -0.15 27.33 -29.41
CA VAL A 300 -0.38 26.81 -30.76
C VAL A 300 0.41 25.52 -30.95
N GLY A 301 -0.16 24.55 -31.64
CA GLY A 301 0.52 23.34 -32.06
C GLY A 301 0.22 22.99 -33.50
N TRP A 302 1.19 22.38 -34.18
CA TRP A 302 0.92 21.75 -35.48
C TRP A 302 -0.17 20.70 -35.33
N PHE A 303 -1.15 20.74 -36.21
CA PHE A 303 -2.29 19.84 -36.19
C PHE A 303 -2.09 18.66 -37.15
N MET A 304 -2.18 17.44 -36.61
CA MET A 304 -2.06 16.20 -37.40
C MET A 304 -3.38 15.87 -38.11
N ASP A 305 -3.62 16.56 -39.23
CA ASP A 305 -4.82 16.40 -40.07
C ASP A 305 -4.95 15.01 -40.71
N THR A 306 -3.83 14.34 -40.94
CA THR A 306 -3.79 12.95 -41.43
C THR A 306 -2.85 12.13 -40.55
N VAL A 307 -3.33 11.00 -40.01
CA VAL A 307 -2.51 10.12 -39.16
C VAL A 307 -1.41 9.48 -40.00
N SER A 308 -0.17 9.93 -39.79
CA SER A 308 0.98 9.44 -40.54
C SER A 308 2.29 9.61 -39.76
N PRO A 309 3.22 8.64 -39.83
CA PRO A 309 4.59 8.81 -39.34
C PRO A 309 5.32 10.00 -39.98
N THR A 310 4.91 10.44 -41.18
CA THR A 310 5.49 11.62 -41.86
C THR A 310 5.18 12.94 -41.15
N PHE A 311 4.29 12.94 -40.15
CA PHE A 311 4.05 14.08 -39.29
C PHE A 311 5.17 14.31 -38.26
N ALA A 312 6.04 13.33 -38.00
CA ALA A 312 7.07 13.42 -36.95
C ALA A 312 7.92 14.71 -36.95
N PRO A 313 8.34 15.29 -38.10
CA PRO A 313 9.05 16.58 -38.13
C PRO A 313 8.25 17.76 -37.58
N TYR A 314 6.93 17.66 -37.51
CA TYR A 314 6.02 18.71 -37.02
C TYR A 314 5.48 18.42 -35.62
N GLY A 315 6.04 17.44 -34.90
CA GLY A 315 5.67 17.12 -33.51
C GLY A 315 6.10 18.19 -32.49
N TYR A 316 5.72 19.45 -32.72
CA TYR A 316 6.07 20.63 -31.95
C TYR A 316 4.82 21.45 -31.59
N ASN A 317 4.87 22.10 -30.44
CA ASN A 317 3.93 23.13 -30.03
C ASN A 317 4.62 24.21 -29.18
N VAL A 318 3.95 25.36 -29.05
CA VAL A 318 4.32 26.47 -28.19
C VAL A 318 3.20 26.71 -27.19
N VAL A 319 3.56 26.93 -25.93
CA VAL A 319 2.60 27.15 -24.83
C VAL A 319 3.03 28.36 -24.02
N ASP A 320 2.09 29.24 -23.72
CA ASP A 320 2.30 30.28 -22.71
C ASP A 320 2.34 29.63 -21.32
N ARG A 321 3.43 29.86 -20.58
CA ARG A 321 3.66 29.30 -19.24
C ARG A 321 2.49 29.56 -18.30
N GLY A 322 1.88 30.75 -18.37
CA GLY A 322 0.74 31.13 -17.53
C GLY A 322 -0.49 30.26 -17.79
N CYS A 323 -0.65 29.75 -19.02
CA CYS A 323 -1.74 28.88 -19.45
C CYS A 323 -1.45 27.37 -19.34
N ALA A 324 -0.18 26.99 -19.22
CA ALA A 324 0.26 25.60 -19.32
C ALA A 324 -0.44 24.66 -18.32
N THR A 325 -0.63 25.10 -17.07
CA THR A 325 -1.22 24.31 -15.97
C THR A 325 -2.50 24.97 -15.45
N GLY A 326 -3.47 24.16 -15.02
CA GLY A 326 -4.76 24.63 -14.46
C GLY A 326 -5.75 25.20 -15.49
N TYR A 327 -5.24 25.75 -16.60
CA TYR A 327 -5.98 26.02 -17.84
C TYR A 327 -5.73 24.96 -18.93
N TYR A 328 -4.73 24.11 -18.71
CA TYR A 328 -4.44 22.89 -19.48
C TYR A 328 -4.01 23.11 -20.93
N SER A 329 -3.46 24.28 -21.29
CA SER A 329 -3.01 24.53 -22.67
C SER A 329 -1.87 23.60 -23.08
N PHE A 330 -1.00 23.16 -22.17
CA PHE A 330 -0.01 22.14 -22.48
C PHE A 330 -0.63 20.83 -22.98
N ALA A 331 -1.72 20.38 -22.34
CA ALA A 331 -2.45 19.20 -22.79
C ALA A 331 -3.17 19.48 -24.12
N HIS A 332 -3.75 20.67 -24.28
CA HIS A 332 -4.46 21.11 -25.48
C HIS A 332 -3.59 21.04 -26.73
N GLU A 333 -2.42 21.69 -26.71
CA GLU A 333 -1.55 21.77 -27.89
C GLU A 333 -0.94 20.42 -28.26
N LEU A 334 -0.59 19.60 -27.26
CA LEU A 334 -0.22 18.21 -27.50
C LEU A 334 -1.38 17.44 -28.15
N GLY A 335 -2.62 17.74 -27.79
CA GLY A 335 -3.82 17.21 -28.43
C GLY A 335 -3.83 17.46 -29.94
N HIS A 336 -3.50 18.67 -30.40
CA HIS A 336 -3.37 18.96 -31.83
C HIS A 336 -2.30 18.14 -32.53
N ASN A 337 -1.11 18.02 -31.92
CA ASN A 337 -0.05 17.16 -32.44
C ASN A 337 -0.49 15.68 -32.56
N MET A 338 -1.51 15.28 -31.79
CA MET A 338 -2.09 13.94 -31.76
C MET A 338 -3.43 13.84 -32.50
N GLY A 339 -3.80 14.86 -33.28
CA GLY A 339 -4.98 14.84 -34.17
C GLY A 339 -6.31 15.22 -33.51
N ALA A 340 -6.30 15.74 -32.28
CA ALA A 340 -7.49 16.31 -31.66
C ALA A 340 -7.80 17.71 -32.21
N ARG A 341 -9.08 18.01 -32.37
CA ARG A 341 -9.64 19.28 -32.84
C ARG A 341 -10.41 20.00 -31.75
N HIS A 342 -10.66 21.28 -32.00
CA HIS A 342 -11.61 22.07 -31.21
C HIS A 342 -13.02 21.49 -31.25
N ASP A 343 -13.92 22.05 -30.45
CA ASP A 343 -15.34 21.69 -30.52
C ASP A 343 -15.97 22.07 -31.87
N THR A 344 -17.06 21.39 -32.23
CA THR A 344 -17.72 21.51 -33.54
C THR A 344 -18.27 22.90 -33.85
N TYR A 345 -18.45 23.75 -32.84
CA TYR A 345 -18.87 25.14 -33.06
C TYR A 345 -17.73 25.99 -33.62
N MET A 346 -16.50 25.74 -33.16
CA MET A 346 -15.30 26.48 -33.58
C MET A 346 -14.63 25.86 -34.80
N ASP A 347 -14.60 24.53 -34.86
CA ASP A 347 -13.93 23.80 -35.94
C ASP A 347 -14.86 22.68 -36.43
N PRO A 348 -15.53 22.84 -37.59
CA PRO A 348 -16.41 21.81 -38.15
C PRO A 348 -15.66 20.78 -39.03
N GLY A 349 -14.32 20.83 -39.08
CA GLY A 349 -13.50 19.90 -39.87
C GLY A 349 -13.66 18.45 -39.41
N THR A 350 -13.50 17.47 -40.30
CA THR A 350 -13.81 16.05 -40.01
C THR A 350 -12.61 15.11 -40.09
N THR A 351 -11.41 15.67 -40.12
CA THR A 351 -10.12 14.97 -40.23
C THR A 351 -9.33 15.09 -38.92
N PRO A 352 -8.40 14.20 -38.59
CA PRO A 352 -8.25 12.87 -39.19
C PRO A 352 -9.49 12.00 -38.97
N TYR A 353 -10.35 12.36 -38.01
CA TYR A 353 -11.61 11.66 -37.72
C TYR A 353 -12.79 12.61 -37.53
N PRO A 354 -14.02 12.23 -37.96
CA PRO A 354 -15.22 13.05 -37.78
C PRO A 354 -15.63 13.28 -36.31
N TYR A 355 -15.07 12.50 -35.39
CA TYR A 355 -15.33 12.56 -33.96
C TYR A 355 -14.21 13.23 -33.16
N ALA A 356 -13.23 13.86 -33.84
CA ALA A 356 -12.03 14.39 -33.21
C ALA A 356 -12.23 15.66 -32.38
N HIS A 357 -13.45 16.01 -31.98
CA HIS A 357 -13.77 17.32 -31.41
C HIS A 357 -13.79 17.37 -29.89
N GLY A 358 -13.46 18.55 -29.36
CA GLY A 358 -13.79 18.94 -28.00
C GLY A 358 -15.29 19.05 -27.76
N TYR A 359 -15.69 19.28 -26.51
CA TYR A 359 -17.08 19.34 -26.11
C TYR A 359 -17.45 20.46 -25.15
N THR A 360 -18.60 21.10 -25.40
CA THR A 360 -19.15 22.17 -24.57
C THR A 360 -20.51 21.77 -23.99
N ARG A 361 -20.77 22.18 -22.73
CA ARG A 361 -22.05 22.01 -22.04
C ARG A 361 -22.53 23.32 -21.41
N PRO A 362 -23.11 24.23 -22.22
CA PRO A 362 -23.64 25.49 -21.71
C PRO A 362 -24.79 25.32 -20.70
N ALA A 363 -25.58 24.24 -20.83
CA ALA A 363 -26.75 23.97 -19.98
C ALA A 363 -26.42 23.25 -18.65
N ALA A 364 -25.16 22.89 -18.41
CA ALA A 364 -24.77 22.27 -17.15
C ALA A 364 -24.73 23.31 -16.02
N THR A 365 -24.78 22.85 -14.76
CA THR A 365 -24.73 23.71 -13.57
C THR A 365 -23.59 23.29 -12.65
N PRO A 366 -22.46 24.00 -12.62
CA PRO A 366 -22.09 25.13 -13.49
C PRO A 366 -21.78 24.68 -14.94
N PRO A 367 -21.86 25.59 -15.93
CA PRO A 367 -21.48 25.29 -17.31
C PRO A 367 -19.99 24.92 -17.44
N TRP A 368 -19.68 23.97 -18.32
CA TRP A 368 -18.32 23.45 -18.47
C TRP A 368 -17.99 23.07 -19.92
N ARG A 369 -16.68 22.92 -20.19
CA ARG A 369 -16.14 22.46 -21.48
C ARG A 369 -14.92 21.55 -21.28
N THR A 370 -14.66 20.64 -22.21
CA THR A 370 -13.49 19.76 -22.20
C THR A 370 -12.22 20.50 -22.64
N ILE A 371 -11.05 19.84 -22.51
CA ILE A 371 -9.74 20.43 -22.79
C ILE A 371 -9.65 21.05 -24.18
N MET A 372 -10.09 20.33 -25.23
CA MET A 372 -10.01 20.85 -26.61
C MET A 372 -11.08 21.89 -26.96
N ALA A 373 -12.11 22.06 -26.14
CA ALA A 373 -13.21 22.96 -26.47
C ALA A 373 -12.90 24.43 -26.14
N TYR A 374 -13.46 25.32 -26.97
CA TYR A 374 -13.39 26.76 -26.83
C TYR A 374 -14.65 27.28 -26.11
N ASN A 375 -14.64 28.55 -25.68
CA ASN A 375 -15.77 29.12 -24.92
C ASN A 375 -16.87 29.70 -25.82
N ASN A 376 -16.64 29.80 -27.12
CA ASN A 376 -17.48 30.55 -28.06
C ASN A 376 -18.93 30.02 -28.12
N ALA A 377 -19.13 28.70 -28.11
CA ALA A 377 -20.48 28.10 -28.08
C ALA A 377 -21.26 28.50 -26.80
N CYS A 378 -20.56 28.68 -25.69
CA CYS A 378 -21.14 29.09 -24.42
C CYS A 378 -21.43 30.61 -24.42
N GLU A 379 -20.52 31.42 -24.98
CA GLU A 379 -20.72 32.85 -25.13
C GLU A 379 -21.90 33.19 -26.03
N ALA A 380 -22.13 32.39 -27.09
CA ALA A 380 -23.28 32.52 -27.97
C ALA A 380 -24.63 32.39 -27.24
N VAL A 381 -24.65 31.72 -26.08
CA VAL A 381 -25.83 31.61 -25.20
C VAL A 381 -25.65 32.36 -23.87
N LEU A 382 -24.73 33.33 -23.85
CA LEU A 382 -24.48 34.26 -22.74
C LEU A 382 -24.05 33.59 -21.42
N VAL A 383 -23.35 32.45 -21.52
CA VAL A 383 -22.74 31.77 -20.36
C VAL A 383 -21.24 31.57 -20.58
N SER A 384 -20.49 31.35 -19.50
CA SER A 384 -19.06 31.02 -19.57
C SER A 384 -18.85 29.59 -19.09
N CYS A 385 -18.27 28.76 -19.94
CA CYS A 385 -17.98 27.37 -19.66
C CYS A 385 -16.56 27.22 -19.14
N MET A 386 -16.45 26.79 -17.89
CA MET A 386 -15.15 26.51 -17.30
C MET A 386 -14.52 25.28 -17.95
N ARG A 387 -13.24 25.39 -18.32
CA ARG A 387 -12.48 24.25 -18.82
C ARG A 387 -12.22 23.29 -17.65
N THR A 388 -12.57 22.03 -17.86
CA THR A 388 -12.37 20.93 -16.90
C THR A 388 -11.20 20.06 -17.33
N GLN A 389 -10.62 19.32 -16.38
CA GLN A 389 -9.50 18.40 -16.66
C GLN A 389 -9.98 17.08 -17.27
N TYR A 390 -10.73 17.18 -18.36
CA TYR A 390 -11.33 16.07 -19.07
C TYR A 390 -11.27 16.33 -20.57
N TRP A 391 -10.98 15.27 -21.31
CA TRP A 391 -11.17 15.13 -22.75
C TRP A 391 -12.58 14.68 -23.06
N SER A 392 -13.04 14.94 -24.28
CA SER A 392 -14.35 14.47 -24.72
C SER A 392 -14.36 12.95 -24.84
N ASN A 393 -15.38 12.33 -24.25
CA ASN A 393 -15.61 10.90 -24.28
C ASN A 393 -17.09 10.64 -23.94
N PRO A 394 -17.92 10.14 -24.88
CA PRO A 394 -19.35 9.89 -24.63
C PRO A 394 -19.61 8.78 -23.60
N SER A 395 -18.63 7.94 -23.30
CA SER A 395 -18.72 6.83 -22.35
C SER A 395 -18.37 7.22 -20.90
N VAL A 396 -17.78 8.39 -20.69
CA VAL A 396 -17.46 8.95 -19.36
C VAL A 396 -18.45 10.06 -19.02
N SER A 397 -18.82 10.18 -17.74
CA SER A 397 -19.71 11.25 -17.28
C SER A 397 -19.07 12.14 -16.23
N TYR A 398 -19.42 13.43 -16.25
CA TYR A 398 -19.05 14.43 -15.24
C TYR A 398 -20.32 15.03 -14.65
N GLY A 399 -20.51 14.86 -13.33
CA GLY A 399 -21.77 15.22 -12.68
C GLY A 399 -22.98 14.45 -13.24
N GLY A 400 -22.77 13.23 -13.76
CA GLY A 400 -23.80 12.41 -14.40
C GLY A 400 -24.12 12.76 -15.85
N ILE A 401 -23.46 13.78 -16.42
CA ILE A 401 -23.65 14.20 -17.82
C ILE A 401 -22.53 13.60 -18.68
N PRO A 402 -22.82 12.94 -19.82
CA PRO A 402 -21.80 12.44 -20.74
C PRO A 402 -20.84 13.53 -21.20
N MET A 403 -19.55 13.20 -21.23
CA MET A 403 -18.45 14.09 -21.59
C MET A 403 -18.22 14.22 -23.09
N GLY A 404 -19.12 13.72 -23.93
CA GLY A 404 -19.02 13.77 -25.38
C GLY A 404 -20.30 13.34 -26.06
N ASP A 405 -20.24 13.26 -27.38
CA ASP A 405 -21.26 12.67 -28.24
C ASP A 405 -20.60 12.04 -29.48
N SER A 406 -21.39 11.75 -30.53
CA SER A 406 -20.88 11.10 -31.74
C SER A 406 -19.87 11.94 -32.53
N ALA A 407 -19.82 13.26 -32.33
CA ALA A 407 -18.84 14.14 -32.96
C ALA A 407 -17.72 14.54 -31.98
N ALA A 408 -17.94 14.40 -30.67
CA ALA A 408 -16.96 14.76 -29.64
C ALA A 408 -16.47 13.53 -28.86
N ASP A 409 -15.42 12.88 -29.39
CA ASP A 409 -14.71 11.75 -28.79
C ASP A 409 -13.19 11.86 -29.02
N ASN A 410 -12.57 12.81 -28.31
CA ASN A 410 -11.12 12.94 -28.28
C ASN A 410 -10.44 11.71 -27.66
N GLN A 411 -11.11 10.96 -26.77
CA GLN A 411 -10.52 9.75 -26.23
C GLN A 411 -10.22 8.74 -27.33
N GLN A 412 -11.20 8.47 -28.20
CA GLN A 412 -10.98 7.58 -29.33
C GLN A 412 -9.90 8.11 -30.30
N THR A 413 -9.87 9.43 -30.52
CA THR A 413 -8.86 10.06 -31.38
C THR A 413 -7.45 9.84 -30.85
N LEU A 414 -7.22 10.16 -29.56
CA LEU A 414 -5.91 10.02 -28.93
C LEU A 414 -5.45 8.57 -28.84
N ASP A 415 -6.35 7.63 -28.54
CA ASP A 415 -6.00 6.21 -28.51
C ASP A 415 -5.64 5.66 -29.91
N ASN A 416 -6.30 6.16 -30.97
CA ASN A 416 -6.00 5.75 -32.34
C ASN A 416 -4.68 6.32 -32.87
N THR A 417 -4.29 7.52 -32.42
CA THR A 417 -3.04 8.17 -32.86
C THR A 417 -1.83 7.82 -32.00
N ALA A 418 -2.06 7.33 -30.77
CA ALA A 418 -1.05 6.95 -29.79
C ALA A 418 0.12 6.15 -30.38
N TYR A 419 -0.20 5.06 -31.09
CA TYR A 419 0.83 4.19 -31.69
C TYR A 419 1.70 4.92 -32.71
N THR A 420 1.11 5.78 -33.52
CA THR A 420 1.85 6.54 -34.54
C THR A 420 2.79 7.55 -33.89
N VAL A 421 2.28 8.27 -32.88
CA VAL A 421 3.02 9.34 -32.20
C VAL A 421 4.13 8.78 -31.33
N ALA A 422 3.89 7.71 -30.57
CA ALA A 422 4.89 7.01 -29.73
C ALA A 422 6.07 6.42 -30.52
N ASN A 423 5.97 6.40 -31.85
CA ASN A 423 7.00 5.92 -32.75
C ASN A 423 7.62 7.05 -33.60
N PHE A 424 7.36 8.33 -33.27
CA PHE A 424 8.07 9.46 -33.88
C PHE A 424 9.55 9.46 -33.52
N ARG A 425 9.92 9.00 -32.32
CA ARG A 425 11.30 8.74 -31.94
C ARG A 425 11.51 7.37 -31.32
N ALA A 426 12.77 6.94 -31.33
CA ALA A 426 13.15 5.75 -30.59
C ALA A 426 13.28 6.14 -29.11
N THR A 427 12.51 5.46 -28.25
CA THR A 427 12.62 5.60 -26.81
C THR A 427 14.07 5.37 -26.38
N VAL A 428 14.64 6.35 -25.70
CA VAL A 428 15.99 6.26 -25.13
C VAL A 428 15.85 5.92 -23.65
N ALA A 429 16.32 4.74 -23.26
CA ALA A 429 16.40 4.41 -21.85
C ALA A 429 17.47 5.26 -21.17
N MET A 430 17.13 5.85 -20.03
CA MET A 430 18.00 6.59 -19.13
C MET A 430 18.15 5.84 -17.80
N LEU A 431 19.05 6.29 -16.93
CA LEU A 431 19.13 5.77 -15.56
C LEU A 431 17.81 6.01 -14.81
N PRO A 432 17.41 5.10 -13.91
CA PRO A 432 16.22 5.32 -13.08
C PRO A 432 16.47 6.46 -12.09
N GLY A 433 15.40 7.07 -11.57
CA GLY A 433 15.51 8.05 -10.49
C GLY A 433 15.94 7.44 -9.15
N ALA A 434 16.11 8.27 -8.12
CA ALA A 434 16.39 7.81 -6.77
C ALA A 434 15.13 7.23 -6.09
N PRO A 435 15.21 6.04 -5.47
CA PRO A 435 14.18 5.54 -4.56
C PRO A 435 13.92 6.48 -3.37
N THR A 436 12.80 6.30 -2.69
CA THR A 436 12.50 7.01 -1.42
C THR A 436 12.40 6.03 -0.27
N ILE A 437 13.27 6.17 0.75
CA ILE A 437 13.25 5.32 1.94
C ILE A 437 12.05 5.68 2.85
N GLY A 438 11.40 4.65 3.39
CA GLY A 438 10.45 4.76 4.49
C GLY A 438 11.17 4.62 5.83
N VAL A 439 11.06 3.46 6.47
CA VAL A 439 11.71 3.18 7.76
C VAL A 439 12.82 2.13 7.61
N ALA A 440 13.99 2.41 8.19
CA ALA A 440 15.04 1.43 8.41
C ALA A 440 14.91 0.83 9.82
N SER A 441 14.77 -0.50 9.91
CA SER A 441 14.58 -1.23 11.18
C SER A 441 15.78 -2.13 11.50
N PRO A 442 16.23 -2.17 12.77
CA PRO A 442 17.35 -3.00 13.17
C PRO A 442 16.99 -4.49 13.18
N GLY A 443 17.95 -5.34 12.83
CA GLY A 443 17.93 -6.78 13.06
C GLY A 443 19.21 -7.25 13.73
N THR A 444 19.40 -8.58 13.81
CA THR A 444 20.66 -9.15 14.29
C THR A 444 21.68 -9.15 13.18
N ASN A 445 22.79 -8.43 13.40
CA ASN A 445 23.84 -8.26 12.40
C ASN A 445 23.31 -7.77 11.04
N SER A 446 22.16 -7.06 11.05
CA SER A 446 21.46 -6.67 9.84
C SER A 446 20.56 -5.45 10.06
N GLY A 447 20.09 -4.86 8.96
CA GLY A 447 19.05 -3.83 8.92
C GLY A 447 18.06 -4.12 7.80
N SER A 448 16.77 -3.91 8.05
CA SER A 448 15.70 -3.99 7.04
C SER A 448 15.36 -2.60 6.55
N ILE A 449 15.62 -2.33 5.28
CA ILE A 449 15.49 -1.01 4.66
C ILE A 449 14.24 -1.01 3.77
N ALA A 450 13.14 -0.47 4.27
CA ALA A 450 11.93 -0.30 3.49
C ALA A 450 12.00 0.98 2.64
N PHE A 451 11.62 0.89 1.37
CA PHE A 451 11.57 2.01 0.43
C PHE A 451 10.41 1.87 -0.57
N SER A 452 10.16 2.95 -1.32
CA SER A 452 9.31 2.99 -2.50
C SER A 452 10.17 3.17 -3.77
N PRO A 453 9.76 2.59 -4.91
CA PRO A 453 10.45 2.78 -6.19
C PRO A 453 10.62 4.26 -6.57
N PRO A 454 11.56 4.62 -7.44
CA PRO A 454 11.68 5.98 -7.94
C PRO A 454 10.46 6.39 -8.78
N GLY A 455 10.22 7.70 -8.89
CA GLY A 455 9.13 8.25 -9.71
C GLY A 455 9.31 8.04 -11.22
N SER A 456 10.56 7.89 -11.66
CA SER A 456 10.92 7.52 -13.03
C SER A 456 11.79 6.28 -13.02
N ASN A 457 11.47 5.33 -13.90
CA ASN A 457 12.31 4.16 -14.17
C ASN A 457 13.32 4.42 -15.30
N GLY A 458 13.42 5.67 -15.79
CA GLY A 458 14.26 6.02 -16.94
C GLY A 458 13.82 5.36 -18.25
N GLY A 459 12.58 4.89 -18.35
CA GLY A 459 12.05 4.27 -19.57
C GLY A 459 12.49 2.83 -19.83
N ALA A 460 13.16 2.19 -18.88
CA ALA A 460 13.38 0.74 -18.85
C ALA A 460 12.88 0.14 -17.52
N PRO A 461 12.43 -1.13 -17.49
CA PRO A 461 12.02 -1.78 -16.25
C PRO A 461 13.13 -1.77 -15.20
N ILE A 462 12.78 -1.46 -13.95
CA ILE A 462 13.71 -1.59 -12.83
C ILE A 462 13.87 -3.07 -12.51
N ASP A 463 15.10 -3.56 -12.51
CA ASP A 463 15.43 -4.97 -12.31
C ASP A 463 16.13 -5.26 -10.98
N ASN A 464 16.65 -4.23 -10.30
CA ASN A 464 17.33 -4.39 -9.01
C ASN A 464 17.34 -3.11 -8.18
N TYR A 465 17.59 -3.26 -6.88
CA TYR A 465 17.83 -2.19 -5.92
C TYR A 465 19.06 -2.52 -5.06
N ARG A 466 19.78 -1.48 -4.62
CA ARG A 466 20.92 -1.61 -3.70
C ARG A 466 20.72 -0.66 -2.54
N ALA A 467 20.71 -1.19 -1.31
CA ALA A 467 20.79 -0.40 -0.10
C ALA A 467 22.24 -0.37 0.39
N THR A 468 22.75 0.80 0.75
CA THR A 468 24.12 1.02 1.24
C THR A 468 24.08 1.64 2.62
N CYS A 469 24.60 0.94 3.64
CA CYS A 469 24.59 1.38 5.03
C CYS A 469 25.96 1.88 5.48
N ASN A 470 25.97 3.03 6.16
CA ASN A 470 27.15 3.68 6.71
C ASN A 470 27.05 3.78 8.24
N PRO A 471 28.16 3.60 8.98
CA PRO A 471 29.54 3.51 8.52
C PRO A 471 29.90 2.16 7.86
N GLY A 472 30.94 2.15 7.01
CA GLY A 472 31.49 0.91 6.43
C GLY A 472 31.00 0.54 5.03
N GLY A 473 30.07 1.31 4.44
CA GLY A 473 29.62 1.11 3.05
C GLY A 473 29.04 -0.28 2.79
N ILE A 474 28.37 -0.88 3.78
CA ILE A 474 27.89 -2.25 3.71
C ILE A 474 26.64 -2.30 2.84
N THR A 475 26.63 -3.12 1.80
CA THR A 475 25.55 -3.16 0.82
C THR A 475 24.69 -4.42 0.93
N GLY A 476 23.38 -4.26 0.72
CA GLY A 476 22.45 -5.35 0.39
C GLY A 476 21.73 -5.04 -0.94
N THR A 477 21.33 -6.07 -1.67
CA THR A 477 20.59 -5.92 -2.94
C THR A 477 19.34 -6.79 -2.96
N GLY A 478 18.34 -6.39 -3.74
CA GLY A 478 17.11 -7.15 -3.92
C GLY A 478 16.22 -6.57 -5.02
N GLY A 479 15.34 -7.39 -5.58
CA GLY A 479 14.41 -6.97 -6.64
C GLY A 479 13.21 -6.15 -6.15
N ALA A 480 13.00 -6.06 -4.83
CA ALA A 480 11.89 -5.34 -4.23
C ALA A 480 12.22 -4.86 -2.81
N SER A 481 11.37 -3.97 -2.30
CA SER A 481 11.39 -3.49 -0.92
C SER A 481 10.72 -4.49 0.04
N PRO A 482 11.24 -4.69 1.27
CA PRO A 482 12.46 -4.11 1.82
C PRO A 482 13.74 -4.85 1.39
N ILE A 483 14.89 -4.16 1.41
CA ILE A 483 16.21 -4.81 1.33
C ILE A 483 16.70 -5.13 2.73
N ILE A 484 17.14 -6.38 2.94
CA ILE A 484 17.88 -6.77 4.15
C ILE A 484 19.37 -6.57 3.89
N VAL A 485 19.99 -5.64 4.62
CA VAL A 485 21.45 -5.44 4.62
C VAL A 485 22.03 -6.24 5.77
N GLY A 486 22.71 -7.35 5.47
CA GLY A 486 23.41 -8.18 6.45
C GLY A 486 24.85 -7.72 6.72
N GLY A 487 25.54 -8.38 7.66
CA GLY A 487 26.94 -8.10 7.98
C GLY A 487 27.17 -6.83 8.80
N LEU A 488 26.10 -6.19 9.29
CA LEU A 488 26.22 -5.03 10.17
C LEU A 488 26.77 -5.45 11.54
N SER A 489 27.53 -4.56 12.16
CA SER A 489 28.06 -4.78 13.51
C SER A 489 27.03 -4.41 14.56
N ASN A 490 26.79 -5.30 15.52
CA ASN A 490 25.86 -5.03 16.61
C ASN A 490 26.42 -3.91 17.52
N GLY A 491 25.54 -3.03 18.00
CA GLY A 491 25.89 -1.88 18.85
C GLY A 491 26.41 -0.67 18.07
N VAL A 492 26.55 -0.74 16.75
CA VAL A 492 26.94 0.38 15.89
C VAL A 492 25.70 1.03 15.27
N SER A 493 25.63 2.36 15.28
CA SER A 493 24.54 3.11 14.64
C SER A 493 24.78 3.24 13.14
N TYR A 494 23.77 2.94 12.32
CA TYR A 494 23.82 3.02 10.86
C TYR A 494 22.72 3.92 10.29
N THR A 495 23.02 4.58 9.18
CA THR A 495 22.04 5.14 8.23
C THR A 495 22.28 4.52 6.86
N CYS A 496 21.25 4.37 6.04
CA CYS A 496 21.37 3.76 4.71
C CYS A 496 20.76 4.62 3.61
N THR A 497 21.29 4.51 2.40
CA THR A 497 20.69 5.02 1.15
C THR A 497 20.25 3.86 0.27
N VAL A 498 19.36 4.09 -0.70
CA VAL A 498 18.97 3.08 -1.70
C VAL A 498 19.08 3.67 -3.10
N ALA A 499 19.60 2.91 -4.06
CA ALA A 499 19.58 3.20 -5.49
C ALA A 499 18.79 2.13 -6.26
N ALA A 500 18.19 2.52 -7.39
CA ALA A 500 17.53 1.61 -8.34
C ALA A 500 18.43 1.32 -9.54
N HIS A 501 18.23 0.18 -10.20
CA HIS A 501 18.94 -0.24 -11.40
C HIS A 501 17.96 -0.59 -12.52
N ASN A 502 18.31 -0.27 -13.75
CA ASN A 502 17.66 -0.78 -14.96
C ASN A 502 18.74 -1.19 -15.98
N SER A 503 18.35 -1.53 -17.22
CA SER A 503 19.30 -1.95 -18.25
C SER A 503 20.38 -0.92 -18.63
N VAL A 504 20.22 0.36 -18.24
CA VAL A 504 21.22 1.43 -18.46
C VAL A 504 22.23 1.47 -17.32
N GLY A 505 21.82 1.15 -16.10
CA GLY A 505 22.69 1.13 -14.93
C GLY A 505 22.02 1.60 -13.64
N TRP A 506 22.85 1.98 -12.66
CA TRP A 506 22.41 2.47 -11.35
C TRP A 506 22.05 3.97 -11.39
N GLY A 507 20.84 4.29 -10.94
CA GLY A 507 20.41 5.66 -10.69
C GLY A 507 21.09 6.30 -9.48
N PRO A 508 20.76 7.57 -9.18
CA PRO A 508 21.26 8.26 -7.99
C PRO A 508 20.78 7.58 -6.70
N GLU A 509 21.56 7.74 -5.63
CA GLU A 509 21.21 7.27 -4.29
C GLU A 509 20.10 8.14 -3.67
N SER A 510 19.24 7.54 -2.86
CA SER A 510 18.24 8.25 -2.06
C SER A 510 18.87 9.13 -0.99
N SER A 511 18.07 10.02 -0.38
CA SER A 511 18.38 10.59 0.94
C SER A 511 18.59 9.47 1.98
N ALA A 512 19.39 9.76 3.01
CA ALA A 512 19.70 8.80 4.07
C ALA A 512 18.47 8.46 4.94
N SER A 513 18.40 7.21 5.41
CA SER A 513 17.37 6.73 6.34
C SER A 513 17.48 7.35 7.74
N ASN A 514 16.49 7.07 8.60
CA ASN A 514 16.67 7.19 10.05
C ASN A 514 17.86 6.35 10.53
N ALA A 515 18.44 6.75 11.65
CA ALA A 515 19.47 5.95 12.32
C ALA A 515 18.86 4.71 12.99
N PHE A 516 19.56 3.57 12.94
CA PHE A 516 19.20 2.35 13.67
C PHE A 516 20.45 1.61 14.16
N VAL A 517 20.30 0.80 15.21
CA VAL A 517 21.41 0.06 15.84
C VAL A 517 21.09 -1.44 15.84
N PRO A 518 21.76 -2.27 15.03
CA PRO A 518 21.66 -3.72 15.09
C PRO A 518 22.05 -4.24 16.47
N SER A 519 21.43 -5.32 16.93
CA SER A 519 21.68 -5.89 18.25
C SER A 519 21.93 -7.40 18.19
N ALA A 520 22.82 -7.87 19.05
CA ALA A 520 23.09 -9.30 19.17
C ALA A 520 21.88 -10.00 19.81
N PRO A 521 21.59 -11.27 19.45
CA PRO A 521 20.52 -12.00 20.09
C PRO A 521 20.83 -12.19 21.57
N VAL A 522 19.82 -12.01 22.42
CA VAL A 522 19.97 -12.21 23.87
C VAL A 522 19.59 -13.64 24.24
N GLN A 523 20.28 -14.21 25.24
CA GLN A 523 19.90 -15.54 25.76
C GLN A 523 18.55 -15.50 26.49
N ARG A 524 18.20 -14.35 27.07
CA ARG A 524 16.94 -14.12 27.77
C ARG A 524 16.36 -12.76 27.40
N SER A 525 15.11 -12.75 26.97
CA SER A 525 14.31 -11.55 26.71
C SER A 525 13.05 -11.54 27.60
N PHE A 526 12.40 -10.40 27.70
CA PHE A 526 11.28 -10.18 28.60
C PHE A 526 10.10 -9.54 27.87
N VAL A 527 8.90 -9.94 28.27
CA VAL A 527 7.65 -9.33 27.81
C VAL A 527 6.83 -8.81 28.99
N ALA A 528 6.13 -7.70 28.80
CA ALA A 528 5.30 -7.08 29.83
C ALA A 528 4.03 -6.48 29.18
N ALA A 529 2.85 -6.99 29.54
CA ALA A 529 1.61 -6.64 28.84
C ALA A 529 1.20 -5.17 29.00
N GLN A 530 1.45 -4.56 30.17
CA GLN A 530 1.09 -3.17 30.47
C GLN A 530 2.23 -2.21 30.14
N SER A 531 3.46 -2.52 30.54
CA SER A 531 4.61 -1.61 30.41
C SER A 531 5.53 -1.89 29.23
N GLY A 532 5.30 -2.97 28.49
CA GLY A 532 6.13 -3.36 27.35
C GLY A 532 5.84 -2.57 26.08
N ASN A 533 6.86 -2.44 25.23
CA ASN A 533 6.76 -1.83 23.91
C ASN A 533 7.56 -2.66 22.90
N ASP A 534 6.93 -3.08 21.81
CA ASP A 534 7.58 -3.87 20.75
C ASP A 534 8.65 -3.08 19.97
N ALA A 535 8.74 -1.77 20.16
CA ALA A 535 9.87 -0.97 19.69
C ALA A 535 11.18 -1.21 20.47
N ASN A 536 11.15 -1.90 21.61
CA ASN A 536 12.32 -2.17 22.46
C ASN A 536 13.26 -3.27 21.92
N LEU A 537 13.24 -3.55 20.61
CA LEU A 537 14.10 -4.59 20.01
C LEU A 537 15.60 -4.25 20.13
N GLY A 538 15.95 -2.96 20.08
CA GLY A 538 17.34 -2.50 20.18
C GLY A 538 17.98 -2.81 21.55
N SER A 539 17.19 -2.89 22.62
CA SER A 539 17.67 -3.30 23.95
C SER A 539 17.64 -4.82 24.16
N GLY A 540 17.26 -5.59 23.15
CA GLY A 540 17.04 -7.03 23.26
C GLY A 540 15.82 -7.39 24.11
N CYS A 541 14.85 -6.47 24.27
CA CYS A 541 13.72 -6.62 25.19
C CYS A 541 14.20 -6.93 26.62
N ALA A 542 15.17 -6.16 27.13
CA ALA A 542 15.70 -6.33 28.48
C ALA A 542 14.63 -6.15 29.57
N SER A 543 14.87 -6.64 30.79
CA SER A 543 13.87 -6.58 31.88
C SER A 543 13.42 -5.16 32.24
N ALA A 544 14.30 -4.16 32.08
CA ALA A 544 13.99 -2.75 32.29
C ALA A 544 13.25 -2.11 31.10
N THR A 545 13.34 -2.70 29.90
CA THR A 545 12.69 -2.23 28.67
C THR A 545 12.08 -3.43 27.92
N PRO A 546 11.10 -4.12 28.52
CA PRO A 546 10.55 -5.35 27.95
C PRO A 546 9.76 -5.07 26.67
N CYS A 547 9.65 -6.08 25.82
CA CYS A 547 8.74 -6.03 24.68
C CYS A 547 7.29 -6.25 25.12
N LYS A 548 6.32 -5.94 24.27
CA LYS A 548 4.90 -6.12 24.59
C LYS A 548 4.41 -7.51 24.25
N THR A 549 4.89 -8.11 23.16
CA THR A 549 4.40 -9.40 22.63
C THR A 549 5.49 -10.48 22.61
N PHE A 550 5.08 -11.75 22.67
CA PHE A 550 6.01 -12.87 22.48
C PHE A 550 6.63 -12.87 21.08
N ALA A 551 5.87 -12.45 20.06
CA ALA A 551 6.36 -12.37 18.69
C ALA A 551 7.54 -11.41 18.55
N ALA A 552 7.44 -10.20 19.12
CA ALA A 552 8.53 -9.23 19.10
C ALA A 552 9.77 -9.74 19.86
N ALA A 553 9.58 -10.26 21.08
CA ALA A 553 10.67 -10.81 21.87
C ALA A 553 11.33 -12.05 21.24
N LEU A 554 10.57 -12.83 20.45
CA LEU A 554 11.10 -13.94 19.68
C LEU A 554 12.04 -13.45 18.57
N GLY A 555 11.85 -12.24 18.05
CA GLY A 555 12.76 -11.63 17.08
C GLY A 555 14.19 -11.46 17.58
N VAL A 556 14.35 -11.15 18.88
CA VAL A 556 15.66 -10.81 19.48
C VAL A 556 16.28 -11.92 20.35
N VAL A 557 15.52 -12.95 20.71
CA VAL A 557 16.05 -14.05 21.53
C VAL A 557 16.89 -15.01 20.68
N ALA A 558 17.99 -15.52 21.24
CA ALA A 558 18.79 -16.57 20.62
C ALA A 558 18.02 -17.91 20.54
N SER A 559 18.37 -18.76 19.58
CA SER A 559 17.90 -20.16 19.59
C SER A 559 18.40 -20.88 20.85
N GLY A 560 17.52 -21.60 21.54
CA GLY A 560 17.75 -22.17 22.87
C GLY A 560 17.56 -21.17 24.02
N GLY A 561 17.16 -19.92 23.73
CA GLY A 561 16.93 -18.89 24.73
C GLY A 561 15.57 -18.96 25.42
N GLU A 562 15.31 -17.97 26.27
CA GLU A 562 14.09 -17.88 27.09
C GLU A 562 13.40 -16.52 26.91
N ILE A 563 12.07 -16.52 26.84
CA ILE A 563 11.25 -15.31 26.88
C ILE A 563 10.37 -15.37 28.12
N VAL A 564 10.51 -14.38 29.01
CA VAL A 564 9.83 -14.35 30.31
C VAL A 564 8.78 -13.25 30.35
N ALA A 565 7.52 -13.62 30.58
CA ALA A 565 6.41 -12.69 30.82
C ALA A 565 6.40 -12.22 32.27
N LEU A 566 6.65 -10.92 32.46
CA LEU A 566 6.81 -10.27 33.77
C LEU A 566 5.49 -9.80 34.38
N GLN A 567 4.44 -9.64 33.58
CA GLN A 567 3.17 -9.05 34.03
C GLN A 567 1.96 -9.90 33.62
N THR A 568 0.87 -9.80 34.38
CA THR A 568 -0.39 -10.46 34.03
C THR A 568 -0.99 -9.78 32.81
N GLY A 569 -1.33 -10.53 31.76
CA GLY A 569 -1.96 -9.96 30.57
C GLY A 569 -1.82 -10.86 29.35
N ASN A 570 -2.27 -10.36 28.20
CA ASN A 570 -2.22 -11.08 26.94
C ASN A 570 -0.98 -10.67 26.13
N TYR A 571 -0.28 -11.66 25.57
CA TYR A 571 0.98 -11.49 24.84
C TYR A 571 0.87 -11.80 23.34
N GLY A 572 -0.35 -12.08 22.85
CA GLY A 572 -0.64 -12.38 21.45
C GLY A 572 -0.23 -13.78 21.01
N SER A 573 -0.78 -14.25 19.89
CA SER A 573 -0.39 -15.51 19.28
C SER A 573 1.05 -15.46 18.76
N VAL A 574 1.69 -16.64 18.63
CA VAL A 574 3.11 -16.72 18.28
C VAL A 574 3.42 -17.91 17.36
N LEU A 575 4.18 -17.62 16.30
CA LEU A 575 4.80 -18.60 15.42
C LEU A 575 6.25 -18.85 15.86
N VAL A 576 6.53 -20.06 16.32
CA VAL A 576 7.83 -20.48 16.83
C VAL A 576 8.59 -21.24 15.75
N ASN A 577 9.61 -20.60 15.19
CA ASN A 577 10.47 -21.17 14.14
C ASN A 577 11.89 -21.54 14.63
N LYS A 578 12.22 -21.26 15.90
CA LYS A 578 13.49 -21.60 16.54
C LYS A 578 13.27 -22.13 17.94
N SER A 579 14.24 -22.89 18.46
CA SER A 579 14.11 -23.48 19.80
C SER A 579 14.06 -22.39 20.86
N VAL A 580 13.10 -22.44 21.79
CA VAL A 580 12.91 -21.40 22.80
C VAL A 580 12.05 -21.91 23.96
N ALA A 581 12.16 -21.27 25.12
CA ALA A 581 11.19 -21.41 26.20
C ALA A 581 10.33 -20.14 26.34
N LEU A 582 9.00 -20.29 26.38
CA LEU A 582 8.07 -19.23 26.74
C LEU A 582 7.58 -19.47 28.17
N ILE A 583 7.77 -18.48 29.04
CA ILE A 583 7.64 -18.66 30.48
C ILE A 583 6.79 -17.53 31.07
N GLY A 584 5.73 -17.86 31.79
CA GLY A 584 5.09 -16.94 32.74
C GLY A 584 5.91 -16.87 34.03
N ALA A 585 6.28 -15.66 34.47
CA ALA A 585 6.91 -15.50 35.77
C ALA A 585 6.01 -16.05 36.89
N PRO A 586 6.57 -16.63 37.98
CA PRO A 586 5.77 -17.10 39.09
C PRO A 586 4.83 -16.01 39.63
N GLY A 587 3.55 -16.36 39.85
CA GLY A 587 2.53 -15.41 40.35
C GLY A 587 1.87 -14.55 39.26
N VAL A 588 2.34 -14.63 38.02
CA VAL A 588 1.77 -13.89 36.89
C VAL A 588 0.82 -14.77 36.08
N HIS A 589 -0.32 -14.21 35.67
CA HIS A 589 -1.21 -14.85 34.71
C HIS A 589 -0.85 -14.41 33.28
N ALA A 590 0.13 -15.09 32.69
CA ALA A 590 0.60 -14.82 31.33
C ALA A 590 -0.27 -15.53 30.29
N GLY A 591 -1.06 -14.74 29.57
CA GLY A 591 -2.05 -15.19 28.60
C GLY A 591 -1.52 -15.17 27.15
N ILE A 592 -1.89 -16.19 26.38
CA ILE A 592 -1.82 -16.21 24.92
C ILE A 592 -3.25 -16.41 24.42
N VAL A 593 -3.87 -15.33 23.96
CA VAL A 593 -5.24 -15.36 23.44
C VAL A 593 -5.21 -15.32 21.92
N ALA A 594 -5.86 -16.29 21.28
CA ALA A 594 -6.02 -16.33 19.82
C ALA A 594 -7.45 -15.99 19.41
N SER A 595 -7.60 -15.00 18.52
CA SER A 595 -8.86 -14.61 17.89
C SER A 595 -8.97 -15.21 16.49
N SER A 596 -10.20 -15.60 16.10
CA SER A 596 -10.64 -16.20 14.82
C SER A 596 -9.57 -16.66 13.81
N GLY A 597 -9.50 -17.99 13.59
CA GLY A 597 -8.60 -18.61 12.59
C GLY A 597 -7.20 -18.94 13.14
N GLY A 598 -6.65 -20.10 12.77
CA GLY A 598 -5.29 -20.51 13.14
C GLY A 598 -5.09 -21.03 14.59
N ALA A 599 -3.82 -21.13 15.00
CA ALA A 599 -3.39 -21.61 16.31
C ALA A 599 -2.87 -20.49 17.21
N ALA A 600 -3.03 -20.63 18.54
CA ALA A 600 -2.47 -19.66 19.49
C ALA A 600 -0.94 -19.74 19.57
N VAL A 601 -0.39 -20.95 19.52
CA VAL A 601 1.04 -21.22 19.41
C VAL A 601 1.25 -22.22 18.28
N GLU A 602 2.04 -21.84 17.28
CA GLU A 602 2.35 -22.71 16.15
C GLU A 602 3.86 -22.97 16.07
N VAL A 603 4.27 -24.21 15.81
CA VAL A 603 5.68 -24.58 15.60
C VAL A 603 5.93 -24.96 14.14
N SER A 604 6.83 -24.23 13.48
CA SER A 604 7.08 -24.33 12.03
C SER A 604 8.50 -24.72 11.63
N GLY A 605 9.44 -24.79 12.58
CA GLY A 605 10.84 -25.17 12.30
C GLY A 605 11.11 -26.66 12.49
N ALA A 606 11.73 -27.31 11.50
CA ALA A 606 12.25 -28.67 11.66
C ALA A 606 13.31 -28.73 12.77
N GLY A 607 13.26 -29.76 13.63
CA GLY A 607 14.19 -29.90 14.75
C GLY A 607 13.93 -28.97 15.94
N THR A 608 12.96 -28.06 15.86
CA THR A 608 12.65 -27.08 16.91
C THR A 608 12.22 -27.75 18.21
N ARG A 609 12.72 -27.21 19.32
CA ARG A 609 12.37 -27.61 20.70
C ARG A 609 11.66 -26.45 21.39
N LEU A 610 10.40 -26.64 21.75
CA LEU A 610 9.59 -25.62 22.42
C LEU A 610 9.26 -26.06 23.85
N SER A 611 9.53 -25.19 24.81
CA SER A 611 9.08 -25.33 26.20
C SER A 611 8.08 -24.23 26.56
N LEU A 612 6.92 -24.62 27.10
CA LEU A 612 5.87 -23.72 27.58
C LEU A 612 5.69 -23.92 29.08
N ARG A 613 5.85 -22.86 29.88
CA ARG A 613 5.79 -22.95 31.35
C ARG A 613 4.94 -21.84 31.96
N ASN A 614 4.02 -22.18 32.86
CA ASN A 614 3.15 -21.22 33.57
C ASN A 614 2.36 -20.26 32.65
N LEU A 615 1.80 -20.79 31.55
CA LEU A 615 1.03 -20.00 30.58
C LEU A 615 -0.46 -20.38 30.60
N ALA A 616 -1.32 -19.41 30.28
CA ALA A 616 -2.72 -19.62 29.99
C ALA A 616 -2.99 -19.38 28.50
N ILE A 617 -3.36 -20.43 27.77
CA ILE A 617 -3.63 -20.39 26.33
C ILE A 617 -5.14 -20.49 26.14
N THR A 618 -5.75 -19.45 25.58
CA THR A 618 -7.21 -19.34 25.50
C THR A 618 -7.69 -19.06 24.08
N GLY A 619 -8.66 -19.84 23.60
CA GLY A 619 -9.31 -19.66 22.31
C GLY A 619 -10.55 -18.76 22.41
N VAL A 620 -10.63 -17.74 21.57
CA VAL A 620 -11.84 -16.93 21.35
C VAL A 620 -12.16 -16.96 19.85
N GLY A 621 -12.58 -18.13 19.36
CA GLY A 621 -12.86 -18.39 17.94
C GLY A 621 -11.68 -18.92 17.12
N ALA A 622 -10.49 -19.07 17.71
CA ALA A 622 -9.37 -19.78 17.09
C ALA A 622 -9.62 -21.30 17.03
N THR A 623 -8.96 -21.98 16.10
CA THR A 623 -9.19 -23.42 15.89
C THR A 623 -8.32 -24.28 16.81
N HIS A 624 -7.10 -23.87 17.15
CA HIS A 624 -6.18 -24.71 17.93
C HIS A 624 -5.41 -23.93 19.01
N GLY A 625 -5.09 -24.59 20.12
CA GLY A 625 -4.23 -24.03 21.17
C GLY A 625 -2.76 -24.06 20.76
N VAL A 626 -2.15 -25.24 20.83
CA VAL A 626 -0.76 -25.48 20.41
C VAL A 626 -0.73 -26.43 19.23
N VAL A 627 -0.09 -26.04 18.13
CA VAL A 627 0.07 -26.87 16.92
C VAL A 627 1.55 -27.11 16.65
N MET A 628 1.91 -28.38 16.44
CA MET A 628 3.22 -28.81 15.99
C MET A 628 3.08 -29.77 14.80
N ALA A 629 3.17 -29.20 13.59
CA ALA A 629 3.23 -29.95 12.34
C ALA A 629 4.67 -30.25 11.92
N SER A 630 5.65 -29.50 12.43
CA SER A 630 7.08 -29.77 12.33
C SER A 630 7.78 -29.43 13.64
N GLY A 631 8.82 -30.17 14.03
CA GLY A 631 9.53 -29.99 15.30
C GLY A 631 10.03 -31.30 15.88
N ALA A 632 10.85 -31.22 16.93
CA ALA A 632 11.42 -32.39 17.61
C ALA A 632 10.90 -32.58 19.03
N VAL A 633 10.68 -31.49 19.78
CA VAL A 633 10.28 -31.56 21.20
C VAL A 633 9.24 -30.50 21.53
N LEU A 634 8.16 -30.93 22.20
CA LEU A 634 7.17 -30.04 22.81
C LEU A 634 7.03 -30.40 24.30
N ALA A 635 7.40 -29.48 25.19
CA ALA A 635 7.27 -29.65 26.63
C ALA A 635 6.34 -28.59 27.22
N LEU A 636 5.29 -29.03 27.91
CA LEU A 636 4.36 -28.17 28.63
C LEU A 636 4.38 -28.53 30.11
N GLU A 637 4.59 -27.52 30.95
CA GLU A 637 4.57 -27.65 32.40
C GLU A 637 3.74 -26.53 33.02
N ARG A 638 2.71 -26.88 33.81
CA ARG A 638 1.82 -25.91 34.46
C ARG A 638 1.14 -24.96 33.49
N VAL A 639 0.78 -25.47 32.31
CA VAL A 639 0.05 -24.73 31.27
C VAL A 639 -1.44 -25.04 31.33
N THR A 640 -2.28 -24.01 31.20
CA THR A 640 -3.72 -24.17 30.97
C THR A 640 -4.04 -23.92 29.50
N VAL A 641 -4.79 -24.80 28.85
CA VAL A 641 -5.27 -24.65 27.46
C VAL A 641 -6.79 -24.77 27.44
N SER A 642 -7.50 -23.73 26.99
CA SER A 642 -8.96 -23.74 27.03
C SER A 642 -9.69 -22.95 25.95
N GLY A 643 -10.91 -23.35 25.62
CA GLY A 643 -11.83 -22.56 24.77
C GLY A 643 -11.68 -22.77 23.26
N PHE A 644 -10.93 -23.79 22.82
CA PHE A 644 -10.79 -24.13 21.41
C PHE A 644 -11.92 -25.05 20.95
N ALA A 645 -13.16 -24.54 20.90
CA ALA A 645 -14.35 -25.36 20.67
C ALA A 645 -14.38 -26.04 19.28
N SER A 646 -13.78 -25.42 18.26
CA SER A 646 -13.73 -25.93 16.88
C SER A 646 -12.46 -26.71 16.54
N GLY A 647 -11.55 -26.93 17.48
CA GLY A 647 -10.37 -27.77 17.26
C GLY A 647 -9.57 -28.07 18.53
N ASN A 648 -8.30 -28.43 18.36
CA ASN A 648 -7.59 -29.17 19.40
C ASN A 648 -6.86 -28.22 20.37
N GLY A 649 -6.91 -28.52 21.67
CA GLY A 649 -6.09 -27.83 22.66
C GLY A 649 -4.60 -27.99 22.35
N ILE A 650 -4.13 -29.23 22.20
CA ILE A 650 -2.80 -29.55 21.70
C ILE A 650 -2.93 -30.48 20.49
N SER A 651 -2.27 -30.14 19.39
CA SER A 651 -2.24 -30.93 18.15
C SER A 651 -0.79 -31.16 17.72
N VAL A 652 -0.34 -32.42 17.74
CA VAL A 652 0.99 -32.82 17.27
C VAL A 652 0.83 -33.92 16.23
N SER A 653 1.25 -33.62 15.00
CA SER A 653 1.04 -34.49 13.82
C SER A 653 2.34 -34.95 13.15
N THR A 654 3.47 -34.77 13.83
CA THR A 654 4.81 -35.17 13.40
C THR A 654 5.51 -36.00 14.47
N GLY A 655 6.57 -36.74 14.09
CA GLY A 655 7.38 -37.53 14.99
C GLY A 655 8.15 -36.67 16.00
N ALA A 656 7.52 -36.34 17.13
CA ALA A 656 8.09 -35.51 18.17
C ALA A 656 8.02 -36.18 19.55
N ALA A 657 8.94 -35.80 20.44
CA ALA A 657 8.86 -36.11 21.86
C ALA A 657 7.98 -35.07 22.56
N VAL A 658 6.89 -35.52 23.18
CA VAL A 658 5.89 -34.64 23.82
C VAL A 658 5.83 -34.89 25.31
N GLN A 659 5.93 -33.84 26.12
CA GLN A 659 5.78 -33.89 27.57
C GLN A 659 4.65 -32.95 28.00
N ILE A 660 3.67 -33.48 28.72
CA ILE A 660 2.55 -32.71 29.29
C ILE A 660 2.52 -33.01 30.79
N ALA A 661 2.93 -32.06 31.62
CA ALA A 661 3.04 -32.22 33.06
C ALA A 661 2.29 -31.11 33.80
N ASP A 662 1.47 -31.49 34.78
CA ASP A 662 0.78 -30.54 35.66
C ASP A 662 -0.10 -29.53 34.88
N CYS A 663 -0.65 -29.94 33.74
CA CYS A 663 -1.44 -29.09 32.84
C CYS A 663 -2.95 -29.24 33.05
N VAL A 664 -3.71 -28.25 32.58
CA VAL A 664 -5.18 -28.31 32.50
C VAL A 664 -5.62 -28.03 31.07
N LEU A 665 -6.27 -28.99 30.42
CA LEU A 665 -6.81 -28.85 29.06
C LEU A 665 -8.33 -29.00 29.11
N ARG A 666 -9.06 -27.91 28.92
CA ARG A 666 -10.52 -27.91 29.11
C ARG A 666 -11.30 -27.20 28.02
N ASP A 667 -12.53 -27.62 27.80
CA ASP A 667 -13.47 -26.93 26.90
C ASP A 667 -12.91 -26.76 25.45
N ASN A 668 -12.23 -27.79 24.93
CA ASN A 668 -11.72 -27.85 23.56
C ASN A 668 -12.46 -28.93 22.76
N LEU A 669 -12.28 -29.02 21.43
CA LEU A 669 -12.77 -30.17 20.67
C LEU A 669 -12.07 -31.45 21.15
N ILE A 670 -10.74 -31.47 21.08
CA ILE A 670 -9.90 -32.53 21.65
C ILE A 670 -8.90 -31.88 22.59
N GLY A 671 -8.74 -32.44 23.80
CA GLY A 671 -7.74 -31.94 24.75
C GLY A 671 -6.33 -32.09 24.18
N ALA A 672 -5.87 -33.33 23.99
CA ALA A 672 -4.60 -33.63 23.33
C ALA A 672 -4.79 -34.59 22.15
N TYR A 673 -4.39 -34.14 20.96
CA TYR A 673 -4.41 -34.90 19.70
C TYR A 673 -2.98 -35.20 19.27
N LEU A 674 -2.54 -36.45 19.48
CA LEU A 674 -1.15 -36.88 19.35
C LEU A 674 -1.05 -38.03 18.33
N ILE A 675 -0.54 -37.76 17.13
CA ILE A 675 -0.58 -38.73 16.03
C ILE A 675 0.75 -38.85 15.26
N ASN A 676 0.85 -39.85 14.38
CA ASN A 676 1.89 -39.96 13.35
C ASN A 676 3.34 -39.95 13.85
N GLY A 677 3.66 -40.80 14.82
CA GLY A 677 5.04 -41.00 15.29
C GLY A 677 5.38 -40.29 16.61
N VAL A 678 4.42 -39.61 17.22
CA VAL A 678 4.60 -38.95 18.53
C VAL A 678 4.99 -39.97 19.61
N THR A 679 5.97 -39.60 20.44
CA THR A 679 6.28 -40.29 21.71
C THR A 679 5.95 -39.36 22.87
N ALA A 680 4.86 -39.64 23.59
CA ALA A 680 4.31 -38.76 24.61
C ALA A 680 4.43 -39.30 26.04
N SER A 681 4.70 -38.40 26.99
CA SER A 681 4.52 -38.61 28.42
C SER A 681 3.53 -37.58 28.97
N ILE A 682 2.43 -38.05 29.56
CA ILE A 682 1.37 -37.21 30.13
C ILE A 682 1.24 -37.56 31.60
N THR A 683 1.47 -36.59 32.48
CA THR A 683 1.47 -36.79 33.93
C THR A 683 0.77 -35.67 34.69
N ARG A 684 0.09 -36.02 35.80
CA ARG A 684 -0.53 -35.07 36.75
C ARG A 684 -1.41 -33.99 36.11
N SER A 685 -2.06 -34.31 35.00
CA SER A 685 -2.79 -33.33 34.18
C SER A 685 -4.29 -33.60 34.16
N LYS A 686 -5.09 -32.56 33.90
CA LYS A 686 -6.55 -32.61 33.87
C LYS A 686 -7.06 -32.33 32.46
N PHE A 687 -7.98 -33.15 31.97
CA PHE A 687 -8.63 -33.02 30.65
C PHE A 687 -10.14 -32.95 30.85
N LEU A 688 -10.73 -31.76 30.82
CA LEU A 688 -12.07 -31.51 31.36
C LEU A 688 -13.02 -30.98 30.30
N GLY A 689 -14.16 -31.63 30.06
CA GLY A 689 -15.22 -31.09 29.20
C GLY A 689 -14.81 -30.91 27.73
N ASN A 690 -13.85 -31.71 27.24
CA ASN A 690 -13.47 -31.67 25.82
C ASN A 690 -14.52 -32.43 24.98
N ALA A 691 -14.98 -31.83 23.87
CA ALA A 691 -16.22 -32.22 23.20
C ALA A 691 -16.16 -33.53 22.40
N ASN A 692 -14.97 -33.93 21.93
CA ASN A 692 -14.75 -35.14 21.12
C ASN A 692 -13.84 -36.14 21.82
N ASN A 693 -12.68 -35.67 22.32
CA ASN A 693 -11.76 -36.51 23.07
C ASN A 693 -11.08 -35.76 24.22
N GLY A 694 -10.90 -36.42 25.37
CA GLY A 694 -9.95 -35.94 26.37
C GLY A 694 -8.53 -36.04 25.85
N ILE A 695 -8.12 -37.27 25.52
CA ILE A 695 -6.81 -37.58 24.93
C ILE A 695 -7.01 -38.54 23.75
N LEU A 696 -6.47 -38.21 22.58
CA LEU A 696 -6.42 -39.07 21.40
C LEU A 696 -4.95 -39.35 21.07
N VAL A 697 -4.60 -40.64 21.06
CA VAL A 697 -3.31 -41.15 20.58
C VAL A 697 -3.58 -41.94 19.31
N GLY A 698 -3.05 -41.47 18.17
CA GLY A 698 -3.47 -41.94 16.85
C GLY A 698 -2.35 -42.35 15.91
N GLY A 699 -2.71 -43.09 14.88
CA GLY A 699 -1.84 -43.53 13.79
C GLY A 699 -2.57 -43.41 12.45
N ASN A 700 -2.38 -42.26 11.80
CA ASN A 700 -3.06 -41.88 10.56
C ASN A 700 -2.09 -41.83 9.37
N ALA A 701 -0.82 -42.21 9.58
CA ALA A 701 0.22 -42.28 8.55
C ALA A 701 0.87 -43.66 8.55
N ALA A 702 1.07 -44.22 7.35
CA ALA A 702 1.61 -45.57 7.16
C ALA A 702 3.03 -45.69 7.75
N GLY A 703 3.35 -46.84 8.34
CA GLY A 703 4.67 -47.13 8.91
C GLY A 703 5.06 -46.33 10.17
N THR A 704 4.19 -45.45 10.69
CA THR A 704 4.48 -44.66 11.90
C THR A 704 4.22 -45.45 13.18
N THR A 705 5.01 -45.16 14.22
CA THR A 705 4.81 -45.71 15.56
C THR A 705 4.56 -44.61 16.58
N THR A 706 3.31 -44.46 17.03
CA THR A 706 2.91 -43.50 18.07
C THR A 706 2.85 -44.19 19.45
N ARG A 707 3.43 -43.56 20.47
CA ARG A 707 3.49 -44.09 21.84
C ARG A 707 3.05 -43.05 22.85
N ALA A 708 2.30 -43.45 23.88
CA ALA A 708 1.94 -42.58 25.00
C ALA A 708 1.99 -43.29 26.35
N ALA A 709 2.69 -42.70 27.32
CA ALA A 709 2.63 -43.08 28.73
C ALA A 709 1.79 -42.05 29.49
N ILE A 710 0.63 -42.47 29.97
CA ILE A 710 -0.37 -41.61 30.60
C ILE A 710 -0.52 -42.03 32.07
N SER A 711 -0.30 -41.09 32.99
CA SER A 711 -0.30 -41.40 34.42
C SER A 711 -0.85 -40.26 35.28
N GLN A 712 -1.56 -40.59 36.36
CA GLN A 712 -2.07 -39.57 37.30
C GLN A 712 -2.90 -38.48 36.61
N VAL A 713 -3.65 -38.83 35.55
CA VAL A 713 -4.51 -37.88 34.86
C VAL A 713 -5.96 -38.00 35.34
N LEU A 714 -6.68 -36.89 35.27
CA LEU A 714 -8.14 -36.84 35.41
C LEU A 714 -8.74 -36.46 34.06
N VAL A 715 -9.62 -37.31 33.53
CA VAL A 715 -10.38 -37.04 32.31
C VAL A 715 -11.86 -37.04 32.63
N THR A 716 -12.55 -35.93 32.36
CA THR A 716 -14.01 -35.82 32.53
C THR A 716 -14.66 -35.45 31.22
N GLY A 717 -15.59 -36.28 30.73
CA GLY A 717 -16.30 -36.09 29.49
C GLY A 717 -17.51 -35.16 29.58
N SER A 718 -18.11 -34.90 28.42
CA SER A 718 -19.38 -34.18 28.21
C SER A 718 -20.56 -35.13 27.96
N GLY A 719 -20.31 -36.44 27.86
CA GLY A 719 -21.32 -37.50 27.72
C GLY A 719 -21.45 -38.05 26.29
N SER A 720 -20.98 -37.33 25.28
CA SER A 720 -20.94 -37.74 23.86
C SER A 720 -19.51 -38.01 23.35
N ASP A 721 -18.51 -37.63 24.13
CA ASP A 721 -17.08 -37.69 23.83
C ASP A 721 -16.45 -39.07 24.17
N TRP A 722 -15.19 -39.24 23.80
CA TRP A 722 -14.36 -40.39 24.16
C TRP A 722 -13.23 -39.96 25.10
N GLY A 723 -13.14 -40.52 26.30
CA GLY A 723 -12.18 -40.10 27.33
C GLY A 723 -10.72 -40.17 26.87
N ILE A 724 -10.13 -41.38 26.89
CA ILE A 724 -8.79 -41.64 26.33
C ILE A 724 -8.93 -42.65 25.21
N SER A 725 -8.54 -42.28 24.00
CA SER A 725 -8.61 -43.17 22.83
C SER A 725 -7.25 -43.46 22.21
N VAL A 726 -7.06 -44.72 21.84
CA VAL A 726 -5.93 -45.24 21.08
C VAL A 726 -6.47 -45.75 19.76
N GLN A 727 -6.10 -45.12 18.65
CA GLN A 727 -6.71 -45.38 17.35
C GLN A 727 -5.67 -45.65 16.26
N SER A 728 -5.75 -46.79 15.59
CA SER A 728 -5.00 -47.08 14.37
C SER A 728 -5.93 -47.05 13.16
N LEU A 729 -5.76 -46.06 12.28
CA LEU A 729 -6.63 -45.90 11.10
C LEU A 729 -6.06 -46.55 9.82
N LEU A 730 -4.77 -46.90 9.83
CA LEU A 730 -4.08 -47.55 8.70
C LEU A 730 -3.55 -48.94 9.09
N ASN A 731 -3.33 -49.80 8.09
CA ASN A 731 -2.93 -51.21 8.27
C ASN A 731 -1.49 -51.39 8.76
N THR A 732 -0.60 -50.42 8.52
CA THR A 732 0.82 -50.46 8.93
C THR A 732 1.15 -49.51 10.08
N ALA A 733 0.17 -48.73 10.55
CA ALA A 733 0.37 -47.85 11.70
C ALA A 733 0.41 -48.65 13.00
N THR A 734 1.31 -48.26 13.92
CA THR A 734 1.39 -48.85 15.25
C THR A 734 1.16 -47.78 16.31
N VAL A 735 0.17 -47.99 17.18
CA VAL A 735 -0.22 -47.07 18.23
C VAL A 735 -0.26 -47.82 19.56
N ARG A 736 0.49 -47.35 20.54
CA ARG A 736 0.56 -47.98 21.87
C ARG A 736 0.41 -46.95 22.98
N ALA A 737 -0.55 -47.16 23.88
CA ALA A 737 -0.66 -46.34 25.08
C ALA A 737 -0.76 -47.18 26.36
N GLN A 738 -0.26 -46.60 27.45
CA GLN A 738 -0.42 -47.14 28.80
C GLN A 738 -1.10 -46.10 29.67
N VAL A 739 -2.16 -46.48 30.38
CA VAL A 739 -2.90 -45.63 31.32
C VAL A 739 -2.76 -46.20 32.73
N THR A 740 -2.16 -45.43 33.63
CA THR A 740 -1.86 -45.87 35.00
C THR A 740 -2.30 -44.86 36.05
N ARG A 741 -2.88 -45.30 37.18
CA ARG A 741 -3.27 -44.41 38.30
C ARG A 741 -4.09 -43.20 37.86
N SER A 742 -5.02 -43.39 36.92
CA SER A 742 -5.77 -42.30 36.30
C SER A 742 -7.27 -42.47 36.52
N ALA A 743 -8.04 -41.38 36.40
CA ALA A 743 -9.49 -41.38 36.52
C ALA A 743 -10.13 -40.91 35.21
N VAL A 744 -11.07 -41.68 34.67
CA VAL A 744 -11.82 -41.35 33.45
C VAL A 744 -13.32 -41.51 33.70
N SER A 745 -14.09 -40.44 33.50
CA SER A 745 -15.52 -40.45 33.82
C SER A 745 -16.36 -39.55 32.94
N GLY A 746 -17.65 -39.85 32.79
CA GLY A 746 -18.60 -38.97 32.12
C GLY A 746 -18.49 -38.91 30.61
N SER A 747 -17.78 -39.84 29.96
CA SER A 747 -17.66 -39.91 28.50
C SER A 747 -18.63 -40.97 27.92
N PHE A 748 -18.97 -40.87 26.62
CA PHE A 748 -19.70 -41.93 25.93
C PHE A 748 -18.89 -43.24 25.93
N ARG A 749 -17.58 -43.14 25.67
CA ARG A 749 -16.62 -44.23 25.84
C ARG A 749 -15.45 -43.75 26.70
N GLY A 750 -15.16 -44.44 27.80
CA GLY A 750 -14.11 -44.06 28.74
C GLY A 750 -12.71 -44.30 28.17
N LEU A 751 -12.28 -45.56 28.12
CA LEU A 751 -10.98 -45.98 27.60
C LEU A 751 -11.19 -46.79 26.32
N VAL A 752 -10.60 -46.33 25.21
CA VAL A 752 -10.85 -46.88 23.87
C VAL A 752 -9.57 -47.43 23.24
N ALA A 753 -9.64 -48.65 22.72
CA ALA A 753 -8.68 -49.21 21.77
C ALA A 753 -9.38 -49.54 20.46
N ASN A 754 -8.97 -48.91 19.36
CA ASN A 754 -9.60 -49.07 18.05
C ASN A 754 -8.56 -49.34 16.95
N SER A 755 -8.90 -50.21 16.00
CA SER A 755 -8.15 -50.44 14.76
C SER A 755 -9.12 -50.62 13.60
N THR A 756 -9.16 -49.65 12.68
CA THR A 756 -10.14 -49.68 11.58
C THR A 756 -9.63 -50.47 10.37
N ALA A 757 -8.33 -50.36 10.06
CA ALA A 757 -7.72 -50.99 8.87
C ALA A 757 -6.74 -52.14 9.21
N GLY A 758 -6.80 -52.68 10.44
CA GLY A 758 -5.97 -53.83 10.84
C GLY A 758 -4.57 -53.50 11.39
N GLY A 759 -4.19 -52.22 11.48
CA GLY A 759 -2.96 -51.81 12.18
C GLY A 759 -3.06 -51.96 13.69
N VAL A 760 -1.96 -51.74 14.42
CA VAL A 760 -1.90 -52.03 15.86
C VAL A 760 -2.47 -50.87 16.67
N GLY A 761 -3.60 -51.09 17.35
CA GLY A 761 -4.16 -50.15 18.34
C GLY A 761 -4.14 -50.77 19.74
N ALA A 762 -3.04 -50.61 20.49
CA ALA A 762 -2.84 -51.30 21.77
C ALA A 762 -2.93 -50.38 22.98
N LEU A 763 -3.87 -50.66 23.88
CA LEU A 763 -4.06 -49.95 25.15
C LEU A 763 -3.83 -50.90 26.33
N THR A 764 -3.00 -50.49 27.29
CA THR A 764 -2.83 -51.19 28.57
C THR A 764 -3.30 -50.32 29.72
N VAL A 765 -4.12 -50.87 30.61
CA VAL A 765 -4.74 -50.13 31.72
C VAL A 765 -4.40 -50.77 33.07
N ASN A 766 -3.99 -49.96 34.04
CA ASN A 766 -3.52 -50.41 35.35
C ASN A 766 -3.89 -49.42 36.47
N ARG A 767 -4.36 -49.90 37.63
CA ARG A 767 -4.67 -49.07 38.82
C ARG A 767 -5.50 -47.82 38.52
N SER A 768 -6.42 -47.88 37.55
CA SER A 768 -7.20 -46.73 37.10
C SER A 768 -8.68 -46.89 37.43
N ARG A 769 -9.37 -45.77 37.65
CA ARG A 769 -10.81 -45.72 37.88
C ARG A 769 -11.52 -45.26 36.61
N VAL A 770 -12.45 -46.06 36.10
CA VAL A 770 -13.26 -45.73 34.93
C VAL A 770 -14.73 -45.84 35.32
N SER A 771 -15.40 -44.70 35.50
CA SER A 771 -16.74 -44.69 36.08
C SER A 771 -17.68 -43.66 35.49
N GLY A 772 -18.99 -43.95 35.44
CA GLY A 772 -19.97 -42.98 34.95
C GLY A 772 -19.91 -42.77 33.43
N ASN A 773 -19.42 -43.75 32.66
CA ASN A 773 -19.32 -43.66 31.19
C ASN A 773 -20.43 -44.50 30.53
N GLY A 774 -20.75 -44.21 29.26
CA GLY A 774 -21.61 -45.09 28.46
C GLY A 774 -21.01 -46.49 28.35
N THR A 775 -19.77 -46.59 27.85
CA THR A 775 -18.95 -47.80 27.95
C THR A 775 -17.63 -47.50 28.64
N GLY A 776 -17.29 -48.24 29.69
CA GLY A 776 -16.04 -48.08 30.43
C GLY A 776 -14.80 -48.42 29.59
N LEU A 777 -14.63 -49.69 29.25
CA LEU A 777 -13.56 -50.19 28.38
C LEU A 777 -14.13 -50.59 27.01
N TYR A 778 -13.65 -50.00 25.92
CA TYR A 778 -14.16 -50.28 24.58
C TYR A 778 -13.03 -50.73 23.65
N GLN A 779 -13.13 -51.95 23.13
CA GLN A 779 -12.23 -52.49 22.11
C GLN A 779 -13.00 -52.73 20.80
N SER A 780 -12.44 -52.33 19.67
CA SER A 780 -13.04 -52.57 18.35
C SER A 780 -12.00 -52.71 17.24
N GLY A 781 -12.24 -53.67 16.35
CA GLY A 781 -11.43 -53.94 15.16
C GLY A 781 -10.30 -54.94 15.38
N ALA A 782 -9.90 -55.63 14.30
CA ALA A 782 -9.05 -56.83 14.36
C ALA A 782 -7.62 -56.56 14.88
N GLY A 783 -7.07 -55.38 14.64
CA GLY A 783 -5.73 -54.99 15.13
C GLY A 783 -5.72 -54.29 16.49
N ALA A 784 -6.89 -54.10 17.13
CA ALA A 784 -6.99 -53.44 18.43
C ALA A 784 -6.85 -54.42 19.58
N THR A 785 -6.04 -54.07 20.58
CA THR A 785 -5.90 -54.86 21.82
C THR A 785 -6.09 -53.98 23.04
N LEU A 786 -6.97 -54.40 23.95
CA LEU A 786 -7.15 -53.73 25.25
C LEU A 786 -6.79 -54.70 26.35
N ARG A 787 -5.74 -54.36 27.10
CA ARG A 787 -5.15 -55.20 28.15
C ARG A 787 -5.35 -54.60 29.53
N THR A 788 -5.79 -55.40 30.50
CA THR A 788 -6.03 -54.97 31.89
C THR A 788 -5.27 -55.84 32.89
N ARG A 789 -4.74 -55.25 33.97
CA ARG A 789 -4.07 -55.97 35.08
C ARG A 789 -5.03 -56.43 36.20
N GLY A 790 -6.34 -56.38 35.98
CA GLY A 790 -7.34 -56.81 36.97
C GLY A 790 -7.47 -55.92 38.22
N ASN A 791 -6.69 -54.84 38.32
CA ASN A 791 -6.65 -53.92 39.46
C ASN A 791 -7.24 -52.54 39.14
N ASN A 792 -8.15 -52.50 38.18
CA ASN A 792 -8.86 -51.30 37.77
C ASN A 792 -10.25 -51.28 38.39
N THR A 793 -10.76 -50.11 38.75
CA THR A 793 -12.12 -49.94 39.27
C THR A 793 -13.04 -49.51 38.13
N LEU A 794 -13.97 -50.39 37.74
CA LEU A 794 -15.03 -50.09 36.77
C LEU A 794 -16.37 -49.99 37.53
N SER A 795 -16.98 -48.82 37.58
CA SER A 795 -18.23 -48.62 38.33
C SER A 795 -19.17 -47.63 37.69
N ASN A 796 -20.49 -47.81 37.86
CA ASN A 796 -21.52 -46.90 37.36
C ASN A 796 -21.42 -46.57 35.87
N ASN A 797 -20.84 -47.45 35.04
CA ASN A 797 -20.89 -47.32 33.60
C ASN A 797 -22.17 -48.01 33.08
N THR A 798 -22.77 -47.52 31.99
CA THR A 798 -23.91 -48.23 31.36
C THR A 798 -23.49 -49.64 30.93
N ALA A 799 -22.28 -49.77 30.38
CA ALA A 799 -21.57 -51.03 30.21
C ALA A 799 -20.13 -50.89 30.71
N ASN A 800 -19.66 -51.82 31.56
CA ASN A 800 -18.27 -51.79 32.03
C ASN A 800 -17.26 -52.09 30.92
N SER A 801 -17.62 -52.93 29.96
CA SER A 801 -16.76 -53.31 28.83
C SER A 801 -17.54 -53.68 27.58
N SER A 802 -16.92 -53.49 26.41
CA SER A 802 -17.36 -53.98 25.10
C SER A 802 -16.15 -54.38 24.24
N GLY A 803 -16.26 -55.48 23.49
CA GLY A 803 -15.16 -56.07 22.72
C GLY A 803 -14.31 -57.07 23.50
N SER A 804 -13.16 -57.46 22.94
CA SER A 804 -12.23 -58.43 23.56
C SER A 804 -11.25 -57.73 24.50
N ILE A 805 -11.41 -57.99 25.80
CA ILE A 805 -10.55 -57.44 26.86
C ILE A 805 -9.65 -58.54 27.40
N THR A 806 -8.34 -58.39 27.21
CA THR A 806 -7.36 -59.42 27.58
C THR A 806 -6.77 -59.15 28.98
N PRO A 807 -6.87 -60.08 29.93
CA PRO A 807 -6.12 -60.00 31.18
C PRO A 807 -4.61 -60.10 30.92
N LEU A 808 -3.81 -59.31 31.63
CA LEU A 808 -2.35 -59.48 31.65
C LEU A 808 -1.97 -60.51 32.72
N PRO A 809 -1.14 -61.53 32.41
CA PRO A 809 -0.70 -62.50 33.40
C PRO A 809 0.17 -61.84 34.48
N GLY A 810 -0.08 -62.22 35.75
CA GLY A 810 0.65 -61.78 36.93
C GLY A 810 -0.27 -61.25 38.03
N GLN A 811 -0.57 -62.12 39.02
CA GLN A 811 -0.94 -61.69 40.37
C GLN A 811 0.31 -61.22 41.12
#